data_AF-A0A2W5SJI6-F1
#
_entry.id   AF-A0A2W5SJI6-F1
#
_cell.length_a   1.000
_cell.length_b   1.000
_cell.length_c   1.000
_cell.angle_alpha   90.00
_cell.angle_beta   90.00
_cell.angle_gamma   90.00
#
_symmetry.space_group_name_H-M   'P 1'
#
loop_
_entity.id
_entity.type
_entity.pdbx_description
1 polymer ?
#
loop_
_entity_poly.entity_id
_entity_poly.type
_entity_poly.pdbx_seq_one_letter_code
_entity_poly.pdbx_strand_id
1 'polypeptide(L)'
;MLNFPTDGASFSVRENLVDILERELLGPIHGEKELLPFSPKQMYLVGLIAPVKLTSTDESGLDQDDADDLAEVRLDEDGVTEGRGVPTVAADESEADAEEDDVEDRAPKQGLMIPASMGLRFQVPSDLASFDVTASWGTYETVETDEVSKAGRPIRKYQRTPVEETRTMTLAALTPGRTETVVLRDAICLRIDRYDDAKYGRVLIEIALCNDRETPLPIPSNMWMFQTKLLIDARGTEAFLPVRDVLEQDWPEHDDEVRRLDLQYKDRLEFAIGRTCSADWVVRKGSRRATSVSTTWLPKVETPQTRAGEVESATLSMKTLASVAPDELRAGLAPLVSGYGAWLDRQEGVAAQLPEHLREIADVVLWEARQAHQRLVEGLEFVASDATGLQCFQFMNRVMRDQRLASQVAEARKSDSALSIAQARQGVEAAEADGRPVASWRPFQLAFILMQLGSLTDPTAALRSAEHQARVELLFFPTGGGKTEAYLGLAAYTFAIRRRQAVVQSTDGPLNGSDGVSVLMRYTLRLLTAQQFQRATALVCAAELARREDESTWGAEPFRIGLWVGTDVSPKRFEEADEQLKKVNDGASHRLTVLQIQRCPWCGTEITAANVKGDATSRRVFVHCGDELGRCPFSKGGGVPEGLPVLTIDEEIYRLTPAFVIATVDKFARLAREGEAASLFGFVSRRCGRHGYVHPDYTGCTVQSHPANHGHPAATVMPVGRLRPPDLIIQDELHLITGALGTAVGLFEVAVETLCSWETPEGKPVKPLIVASTATVRNAVEQVRQLYGRKVEIFPPQVLDVADTFFSREVEVSQENPGRRYIGVSAPGVRLSSAEIRLAEVLLLAGQLLLDRTGIEADPYMT
;
A
#
# COMPACT_ATOMS: atom_id res chain seq x y z
N MET A 1 28.43 -15.77 6.85
CA MET A 1 29.41 -14.73 7.23
C MET A 1 28.73 -13.38 7.02
N LEU A 2 29.00 -12.40 7.88
CA LEU A 2 28.53 -11.02 7.70
C LEU A 2 29.69 -10.21 7.10
N ASN A 3 29.45 -9.58 5.95
CA ASN A 3 30.49 -8.80 5.24
C ASN A 3 30.46 -7.32 5.64
N PHE A 4 29.34 -6.85 6.20
CA PHE A 4 29.20 -5.47 6.66
C PHE A 4 29.28 -5.42 8.19
N PRO A 5 30.00 -4.43 8.77
CA PRO A 5 30.10 -4.29 10.20
C PRO A 5 28.72 -3.99 10.81
N THR A 6 28.42 -4.64 11.92
CA THR A 6 27.19 -4.39 12.70
C THR A 6 27.43 -3.18 13.60
N ASP A 7 26.61 -2.14 13.45
CA ASP A 7 26.77 -0.84 14.11
C ASP A 7 25.67 -0.53 15.14
N GLY A 8 24.83 -1.51 15.46
CA GLY A 8 23.72 -1.31 16.37
C GLY A 8 22.44 -0.80 15.69
N ALA A 9 22.41 -0.72 14.35
CA ALA A 9 21.31 -0.14 13.60
C ALA A 9 20.69 -1.14 12.60
N SER A 10 19.39 -1.02 12.39
CA SER A 10 18.65 -1.77 11.37
C SER A 10 19.18 -1.53 9.94
N PHE A 11 19.93 -0.45 9.72
CA PHE A 11 20.62 -0.16 8.47
C PHE A 11 21.71 -1.19 8.16
N SER A 12 22.62 -1.49 9.10
CA SER A 12 23.69 -2.48 8.86
C SER A 12 23.16 -3.91 8.76
N VAL A 13 22.07 -4.21 9.45
CA VAL A 13 21.31 -5.47 9.28
C VAL A 13 20.81 -5.59 7.85
N ARG A 14 20.20 -4.54 7.30
CA ARG A 14 19.72 -4.50 5.91
C ARG A 14 20.84 -4.73 4.90
N GLU A 15 21.98 -4.04 5.06
CA GLU A 15 23.12 -4.21 4.14
C GLU A 15 23.62 -5.65 4.13
N ASN A 16 23.72 -6.29 5.31
CA ASN A 16 24.08 -7.70 5.40
C ASN A 16 23.02 -8.63 4.78
N LEU A 17 21.73 -8.34 4.95
CA LEU A 17 20.65 -9.14 4.35
C LEU A 17 20.73 -9.12 2.81
N VAL A 18 20.93 -7.92 2.24
CA VAL A 18 21.11 -7.76 0.78
C VAL A 18 22.37 -8.48 0.28
N ASP A 19 23.48 -8.37 1.02
CA ASP A 19 24.72 -9.06 0.69
C ASP A 19 24.59 -10.59 0.74
N ILE A 20 23.89 -11.13 1.74
CA ILE A 20 23.60 -12.56 1.82
C ILE A 20 22.75 -13.00 0.62
N LEU A 21 21.67 -12.27 0.30
CA LEU A 21 20.84 -12.57 -0.86
C LEU A 21 21.65 -12.58 -2.16
N GLU A 22 22.52 -11.60 -2.36
CA GLU A 22 23.38 -11.52 -3.54
C GLU A 22 24.34 -12.72 -3.61
N ARG A 23 24.98 -13.09 -2.51
CA ARG A 23 25.89 -14.23 -2.46
C ARG A 23 25.20 -15.58 -2.66
N GLU A 24 23.99 -15.76 -2.13
CA GLU A 24 23.24 -17.01 -2.24
C GLU A 24 22.59 -17.17 -3.62
N LEU A 25 22.02 -16.09 -4.19
CA LEU A 25 21.28 -16.18 -5.45
C LEU A 25 22.16 -16.00 -6.69
N LEU A 26 23.16 -15.10 -6.64
CA LEU A 26 24.04 -14.79 -7.77
C LEU A 26 25.45 -15.37 -7.57
N GLY A 27 25.98 -15.27 -6.35
CA GLY A 27 27.33 -15.69 -6.02
C GLY A 27 28.43 -14.75 -6.54
N PRO A 28 29.71 -15.15 -6.42
CA PRO A 28 30.18 -16.35 -5.74
C PRO A 28 30.11 -16.24 -4.20
N ILE A 29 29.62 -17.29 -3.52
CA ILE A 29 29.40 -17.30 -2.07
C ILE A 29 30.68 -17.47 -1.25
N HIS A 30 31.71 -18.15 -1.78
CA HIS A 30 33.00 -18.37 -1.10
C HIS A 30 34.16 -17.59 -1.73
N GLY A 31 33.86 -16.49 -2.41
CA GLY A 31 34.84 -15.57 -3.00
C GLY A 31 35.22 -15.90 -4.45
N GLU A 32 36.11 -15.10 -5.03
CA GLU A 32 36.37 -15.11 -6.48
C GLU A 32 36.85 -16.45 -7.06
N LYS A 33 37.53 -17.27 -6.26
CA LYS A 33 38.07 -18.60 -6.64
C LYS A 33 37.45 -19.72 -5.81
N GLU A 34 36.17 -19.59 -5.48
CA GLU A 34 35.47 -20.57 -4.65
C GLU A 34 35.55 -22.01 -5.18
N LEU A 35 35.43 -22.94 -4.25
CA LEU A 35 35.31 -24.37 -4.49
C LEU A 35 33.96 -24.84 -3.94
N LEU A 36 33.08 -25.30 -4.82
CA LEU A 36 31.72 -25.69 -4.45
C LEU A 36 31.59 -27.22 -4.32
N PRO A 37 30.85 -27.71 -3.30
CA PRO A 37 30.59 -29.14 -3.14
C PRO A 37 29.50 -29.70 -4.06
N PHE A 38 28.71 -28.83 -4.72
CA PHE A 38 27.62 -29.20 -5.63
C PHE A 38 27.68 -28.35 -6.89
N SER A 39 26.92 -28.73 -7.92
CA SER A 39 26.89 -28.03 -9.20
C SER A 39 26.56 -26.54 -9.01
N PRO A 40 27.32 -25.61 -9.62
CA PRO A 40 27.05 -24.17 -9.52
C PRO A 40 25.67 -23.79 -10.05
N LYS A 41 25.07 -24.58 -10.96
CA LYS A 41 23.69 -24.37 -11.45
C LYS A 41 22.61 -24.68 -10.41
N GLN A 42 22.92 -25.56 -9.45
CA GLN A 42 22.02 -25.87 -8.33
C GLN A 42 22.18 -24.88 -7.18
N MET A 43 23.37 -24.28 -7.09
CA MET A 43 23.71 -23.26 -6.08
C MET A 43 23.17 -21.88 -6.45
N TYR A 44 23.43 -21.41 -7.67
CA TYR A 44 23.07 -20.05 -8.09
C TYR A 44 21.82 -20.02 -8.96
N LEU A 45 20.91 -19.13 -8.60
CA LEU A 45 19.62 -18.94 -9.24
C LEU A 45 19.71 -18.03 -10.48
N VAL A 46 20.57 -17.01 -10.41
CA VAL A 46 20.68 -15.94 -11.42
C VAL A 46 22.11 -15.73 -11.88
N GLY A 47 22.32 -14.95 -12.94
CA GLY A 47 23.67 -14.64 -13.43
C GLY A 47 24.22 -15.57 -14.51
N LEU A 48 23.42 -16.51 -15.00
CA LEU A 48 23.86 -17.59 -15.89
C LEU A 48 23.48 -17.31 -17.35
N ILE A 49 24.42 -17.51 -18.27
CA ILE A 49 24.11 -17.63 -19.70
C ILE A 49 24.68 -18.94 -20.27
N ALA A 50 23.89 -19.58 -21.11
CA ALA A 50 24.16 -20.89 -21.70
C ALA A 50 24.91 -20.77 -23.06
N PRO A 51 25.49 -21.86 -23.58
CA PRO A 51 25.97 -21.92 -24.98
C PRO A 51 24.83 -21.71 -25.99
N VAL A 52 25.12 -21.15 -27.17
CA VAL A 52 24.11 -20.68 -28.14
C VAL A 52 23.43 -21.80 -28.94
N LYS A 53 24.09 -22.95 -29.13
CA LYS A 53 23.60 -24.07 -29.95
C LYS A 53 23.86 -25.42 -29.30
N LEU A 54 22.85 -26.28 -29.41
CA LEU A 54 22.91 -27.69 -29.07
C LEU A 54 23.05 -28.52 -30.35
N THR A 55 24.11 -29.29 -30.49
CA THR A 55 24.28 -30.22 -31.63
C THR A 55 23.51 -31.53 -31.39
N SER A 56 23.00 -32.18 -32.44
CA SER A 56 22.17 -33.39 -32.35
C SER A 56 22.83 -34.52 -31.55
N THR A 57 21.99 -35.29 -30.84
CA THR A 57 22.37 -36.48 -30.08
C THR A 57 22.70 -37.65 -31.01
N ASP A 58 23.89 -37.64 -31.63
CA ASP A 58 24.47 -38.86 -32.19
C ASP A 58 25.50 -39.42 -31.20
N GLU A 59 25.15 -40.56 -30.60
CA GLU A 59 25.95 -41.50 -29.81
C GLU A 59 27.12 -40.92 -28.99
N SER A 60 26.82 -40.44 -27.77
CA SER A 60 27.85 -40.21 -26.75
C SER A 60 28.33 -41.56 -26.18
N GLY A 61 29.47 -42.05 -26.66
CA GLY A 61 30.23 -43.15 -26.05
C GLY A 61 30.94 -42.72 -24.76
N LEU A 62 30.20 -42.23 -23.76
CA LEU A 62 30.74 -41.80 -22.45
C LEU A 62 30.39 -42.83 -21.36
N ASP A 63 31.37 -43.12 -20.50
CA ASP A 63 31.25 -44.08 -19.39
C ASP A 63 30.21 -43.63 -18.35
N GLN A 64 29.47 -44.60 -17.78
CA GLN A 64 28.34 -44.38 -16.86
C GLN A 64 28.69 -43.69 -15.52
N ASP A 65 29.97 -43.48 -15.21
CA ASP A 65 30.41 -42.78 -13.98
C ASP A 65 30.42 -41.24 -14.12
N ASP A 66 30.24 -40.67 -15.33
CA ASP A 66 30.17 -39.21 -15.56
C ASP A 66 28.74 -38.64 -15.62
N ALA A 67 27.72 -39.46 -15.36
CA ALA A 67 26.30 -39.05 -15.46
C ALA A 67 25.89 -37.96 -14.44
N ASP A 68 26.59 -37.82 -13.31
CA ASP A 68 26.29 -36.81 -12.27
C ASP A 68 26.83 -35.40 -12.59
N ASP A 69 27.77 -35.26 -13.54
CA ASP A 69 28.40 -33.98 -13.94
C ASP A 69 27.70 -33.29 -15.13
N LEU A 70 26.58 -33.87 -15.57
CA LEU A 70 25.93 -33.61 -16.84
C LEU A 70 24.52 -33.05 -16.61
N ALA A 71 24.17 -31.94 -17.26
CA ALA A 71 22.84 -31.36 -17.16
C ALA A 71 21.83 -32.10 -18.04
N GLU A 72 20.83 -32.77 -17.46
CA GLU A 72 19.66 -33.27 -18.18
C GLU A 72 18.85 -32.09 -18.76
N VAL A 73 18.82 -31.98 -20.09
CA VAL A 73 17.95 -31.06 -20.82
C VAL A 73 16.79 -31.88 -21.38
N ARG A 74 15.56 -31.60 -20.97
CA ARG A 74 14.35 -32.24 -21.53
C ARG A 74 13.88 -31.45 -22.74
N LEU A 75 13.98 -32.04 -23.93
CA LEU A 75 13.58 -31.43 -25.20
C LEU A 75 12.27 -32.07 -25.71
N ASP A 76 11.38 -31.25 -26.28
CA ASP A 76 10.39 -31.72 -27.25
C ASP A 76 11.03 -31.78 -28.65
N GLU A 77 10.64 -32.76 -29.48
CA GLU A 77 11.22 -33.03 -30.80
C GLU A 77 11.16 -31.83 -31.78
N ASP A 78 10.29 -30.83 -31.51
CA ASP A 78 10.09 -29.66 -32.37
C ASP A 78 10.88 -28.39 -31.93
N GLY A 79 11.50 -28.37 -30.74
CA GLY A 79 12.10 -27.15 -30.15
C GLY A 79 13.54 -26.83 -30.57
N VAL A 80 14.19 -27.72 -31.33
CA VAL A 80 15.65 -27.69 -31.56
C VAL A 80 16.06 -26.75 -32.71
N THR A 81 15.12 -26.28 -33.54
CA THR A 81 15.48 -25.75 -34.86
C THR A 81 15.55 -24.21 -34.99
N GLU A 82 15.01 -23.40 -34.06
CA GLU A 82 15.00 -21.92 -34.24
C GLU A 82 15.36 -21.06 -32.99
N GLY A 83 15.45 -21.61 -31.78
CA GLY A 83 15.73 -20.84 -30.54
C GLY A 83 17.22 -20.68 -30.20
N ARG A 84 17.66 -19.47 -29.78
CA ARG A 84 19.00 -19.23 -29.22
C ARG A 84 18.98 -19.33 -27.68
N GLY A 85 19.55 -20.39 -27.11
CA GLY A 85 19.56 -20.64 -25.67
C GLY A 85 19.24 -22.11 -25.34
N VAL A 86 19.08 -22.41 -24.05
CA VAL A 86 18.80 -23.78 -23.59
C VAL A 86 17.42 -23.87 -22.95
N PRO A 87 16.47 -24.63 -23.51
CA PRO A 87 15.17 -24.89 -22.89
C PRO A 87 15.32 -25.63 -21.55
N THR A 88 14.54 -25.28 -20.54
CA THR A 88 14.59 -25.92 -19.21
C THR A 88 13.36 -26.77 -18.90
N VAL A 89 12.21 -26.53 -19.55
CA VAL A 89 10.96 -27.26 -19.34
C VAL A 89 10.04 -27.20 -20.57
N ALA A 90 9.34 -28.28 -20.91
CA ALA A 90 8.16 -28.24 -21.79
C ALA A 90 7.06 -27.35 -21.17
N ALA A 91 6.34 -26.60 -21.99
CA ALA A 91 5.18 -25.83 -21.53
C ALA A 91 4.09 -26.81 -21.06
N ASP A 92 3.87 -26.89 -19.74
CA ASP A 92 2.79 -27.70 -19.19
C ASP A 92 1.47 -26.98 -19.46
N GLU A 93 0.54 -27.60 -20.21
CA GLU A 93 -0.79 -27.05 -20.51
C GLU A 93 -1.69 -26.99 -19.24
N SER A 94 -1.19 -27.42 -18.08
CA SER A 94 -1.96 -27.67 -16.88
C SER A 94 -1.74 -26.68 -15.71
N GLU A 95 -0.94 -25.61 -15.88
CA GLU A 95 -0.98 -24.49 -14.93
C GLU A 95 -2.26 -23.67 -15.13
N ALA A 96 -3.29 -24.14 -14.43
CA ALA A 96 -4.59 -23.50 -14.28
C ALA A 96 -4.44 -22.10 -13.69
N ASP A 97 -4.99 -21.13 -14.43
CA ASP A 97 -5.69 -19.95 -13.94
C ASP A 97 -5.23 -19.40 -12.58
N ALA A 98 -4.10 -18.68 -12.59
CA ALA A 98 -4.01 -17.49 -11.76
C ALA A 98 -4.90 -16.41 -12.43
N GLU A 99 -6.20 -16.41 -12.10
CA GLU A 99 -7.07 -15.27 -12.38
C GLU A 99 -6.58 -14.09 -11.54
N GLU A 100 -5.72 -13.25 -12.10
CA GLU A 100 -5.49 -11.82 -11.79
C GLU A 100 -4.15 -11.40 -12.41
N ASP A 101 -4.15 -10.98 -13.68
CA ASP A 101 -3.25 -9.92 -14.15
C ASP A 101 -3.71 -9.39 -15.51
N ASP A 102 -3.49 -8.09 -15.70
CA ASP A 102 -3.93 -7.30 -16.85
C ASP A 102 -3.49 -7.92 -18.18
N VAL A 103 -4.37 -7.83 -19.19
CA VAL A 103 -4.20 -8.43 -20.52
C VAL A 103 -2.95 -7.89 -21.27
N GLU A 104 -2.36 -6.79 -20.79
CA GLU A 104 -1.18 -6.15 -21.38
C GLU A 104 0.17 -6.73 -20.92
N ASP A 105 0.22 -7.58 -19.87
CA ASP A 105 1.48 -8.11 -19.30
C ASP A 105 1.66 -9.63 -19.49
N ARG A 106 0.94 -10.22 -20.45
CA ARG A 106 1.13 -11.63 -20.82
C ARG A 106 2.49 -11.83 -21.48
N ALA A 107 3.48 -12.25 -20.71
CA ALA A 107 4.71 -12.81 -21.24
C ALA A 107 4.36 -13.89 -22.28
N PRO A 108 4.93 -13.85 -23.49
CA PRO A 108 4.63 -14.85 -24.51
C PRO A 108 4.90 -16.25 -23.97
N LYS A 109 3.97 -17.19 -24.26
CA LYS A 109 4.05 -18.63 -23.92
C LYS A 109 5.17 -19.32 -24.71
N GLN A 110 6.42 -18.91 -24.50
CA GLN A 110 7.60 -19.66 -24.90
C GLN A 110 8.04 -20.49 -23.69
N GLY A 111 8.40 -21.75 -23.92
CA GLY A 111 8.96 -22.60 -22.87
C GLY A 111 10.13 -21.89 -22.16
N LEU A 112 10.29 -22.13 -20.86
CA LEU A 112 11.36 -21.52 -20.07
C LEU A 112 12.71 -21.80 -20.74
N MET A 113 13.49 -20.75 -20.99
CA MET A 113 14.78 -20.83 -21.68
C MET A 113 15.83 -20.08 -20.89
N ILE A 114 16.98 -20.71 -20.64
CA ILE A 114 18.16 -20.01 -20.16
C ILE A 114 18.83 -19.34 -21.38
N PRO A 115 18.99 -18.01 -21.35
CA PRO A 115 19.51 -17.22 -22.47
C PRO A 115 20.98 -17.54 -22.75
N ALA A 116 21.40 -17.38 -24.01
CA ALA A 116 22.81 -17.46 -24.40
C ALA A 116 23.53 -16.09 -24.47
N SER A 117 22.80 -15.02 -24.13
CA SER A 117 23.32 -13.67 -24.13
C SER A 117 22.61 -12.76 -23.15
N MET A 118 23.33 -11.77 -22.64
CA MET A 118 22.84 -10.72 -21.76
C MET A 118 23.48 -9.39 -22.16
N GLY A 119 22.81 -8.27 -21.90
CA GLY A 119 23.27 -6.98 -22.41
C GLY A 119 22.56 -5.79 -21.82
N LEU A 120 22.85 -4.62 -22.37
CA LEU A 120 22.10 -3.40 -22.13
C LEU A 120 22.14 -2.46 -23.33
N ARG A 121 21.19 -1.52 -23.34
CA ARG A 121 21.17 -0.37 -24.23
C ARG A 121 21.44 0.89 -23.42
N PHE A 122 22.29 1.77 -23.93
CA PHE A 122 22.58 3.09 -23.34
C PHE A 122 22.78 4.14 -24.43
N GLN A 123 22.91 5.41 -24.04
CA GLN A 123 23.09 6.53 -24.97
C GLN A 123 24.29 7.39 -24.60
N VAL A 124 24.99 7.91 -25.60
CA VAL A 124 26.15 8.80 -25.43
C VAL A 124 26.08 9.98 -26.42
N PRO A 125 26.77 11.11 -26.15
CA PRO A 125 26.93 12.19 -27.12
C PRO A 125 27.59 11.73 -28.41
N SER A 126 27.20 12.29 -29.55
CA SER A 126 27.78 11.94 -30.86
C SER A 126 29.26 12.31 -31.01
N ASP A 127 29.77 13.20 -30.16
CA ASP A 127 31.16 13.63 -30.13
C ASP A 127 32.03 12.84 -29.14
N LEU A 128 31.47 11.84 -28.43
CA LEU A 128 32.26 10.97 -27.57
C LEU A 128 33.25 10.15 -28.40
N ALA A 129 34.55 10.29 -28.12
CA ALA A 129 35.59 9.60 -28.88
C ALA A 129 35.58 8.07 -28.67
N SER A 130 35.54 7.63 -27.41
CA SER A 130 35.60 6.22 -27.04
C SER A 130 35.05 5.97 -25.64
N PHE A 131 34.66 4.73 -25.37
CA PHE A 131 34.32 4.23 -24.03
C PHE A 131 34.95 2.86 -23.82
N ASP A 132 35.13 2.46 -22.56
CA ASP A 132 35.68 1.15 -22.21
C ASP A 132 34.53 0.20 -21.83
N VAL A 133 34.60 -1.04 -22.33
CA VAL A 133 33.69 -2.12 -22.00
C VAL A 133 34.47 -3.19 -21.26
N THR A 134 34.08 -3.47 -20.02
CA THR A 134 34.60 -4.57 -19.21
C THR A 134 33.53 -5.64 -19.09
N ALA A 135 33.83 -6.83 -19.63
CA ALA A 135 32.99 -8.01 -19.51
C ALA A 135 33.61 -8.98 -18.50
N SER A 136 32.83 -9.45 -17.53
CA SER A 136 33.28 -10.39 -16.52
C SER A 136 32.31 -11.56 -16.34
N TRP A 137 32.85 -12.75 -16.07
CA TRP A 137 32.09 -13.96 -15.77
C TRP A 137 32.95 -14.98 -15.00
N GLY A 138 32.31 -15.99 -14.43
CA GLY A 138 32.96 -17.18 -13.85
C GLY A 138 32.78 -18.39 -14.74
N THR A 139 33.82 -19.24 -14.81
CA THR A 139 33.74 -20.60 -15.36
C THR A 139 34.05 -21.60 -14.26
N TYR A 140 33.35 -22.74 -14.24
CA TYR A 140 33.58 -23.78 -13.23
C TYR A 140 34.09 -25.06 -13.90
N GLU A 141 35.14 -25.63 -13.32
CA GLU A 141 35.70 -26.91 -13.74
C GLU A 141 35.61 -27.91 -12.58
N THR A 142 35.33 -29.17 -12.91
CA THR A 142 35.33 -30.23 -11.92
C THR A 142 36.76 -30.60 -11.55
N VAL A 143 37.06 -30.60 -10.25
CA VAL A 143 38.34 -31.01 -9.70
C VAL A 143 38.14 -32.18 -8.74
N GLU A 144 39.00 -33.19 -8.85
CA GLU A 144 39.06 -34.27 -7.86
C GLU A 144 39.74 -33.75 -6.59
N THR A 145 39.17 -34.11 -5.44
CA THR A 145 39.77 -33.77 -4.14
C THR A 145 40.34 -35.02 -3.47
N ASP A 146 41.30 -34.83 -2.56
CA ASP A 146 41.84 -35.90 -1.73
C ASP A 146 40.80 -36.47 -0.73
N GLU A 147 39.61 -35.86 -0.66
CA GLU A 147 38.51 -36.33 0.18
C GLU A 147 37.81 -37.52 -0.48
N VAL A 148 37.56 -38.56 0.31
CA VAL A 148 36.96 -39.81 -0.17
C VAL A 148 35.57 -39.97 0.44
N SER A 149 34.57 -40.27 -0.38
CA SER A 149 33.21 -40.59 0.06
C SER A 149 33.19 -41.83 0.96
N LYS A 150 32.07 -42.04 1.68
CA LYS A 150 31.85 -43.25 2.50
C LYS A 150 31.99 -44.58 1.72
N ALA A 151 31.90 -44.52 0.39
CA ALA A 151 32.06 -45.65 -0.52
C ALA A 151 33.47 -45.78 -1.14
N GLY A 152 34.44 -44.95 -0.73
CA GLY A 152 35.82 -45.04 -1.21
C GLY A 152 36.08 -44.33 -2.56
N ARG A 153 35.12 -43.57 -3.09
CA ARG A 153 35.28 -42.75 -4.32
C ARG A 153 35.75 -41.33 -4.00
N PRO A 154 36.69 -40.72 -4.76
CA PRO A 154 37.08 -39.31 -4.61
C PRO A 154 35.86 -38.38 -4.74
N ILE A 155 35.77 -37.38 -3.87
CA ILE A 155 34.72 -36.37 -3.93
C ILE A 155 35.11 -35.34 -4.99
N ARG A 156 34.27 -35.19 -6.02
CA ARG A 156 34.39 -34.13 -7.03
C ARG A 156 33.84 -32.82 -6.46
N LYS A 157 34.55 -31.72 -6.69
CA LYS A 157 34.12 -30.35 -6.35
C LYS A 157 34.26 -29.46 -7.58
N TYR A 158 33.60 -28.31 -7.59
CA TYR A 158 33.60 -27.37 -8.71
C TYR A 158 34.46 -26.16 -8.39
N GLN A 159 35.59 -26.01 -9.08
CA GLN A 159 36.52 -24.90 -8.90
C GLN A 159 36.16 -23.75 -9.84
N ARG A 160 35.89 -22.57 -9.27
CA ARG A 160 35.65 -21.34 -10.03
C ARG A 160 36.95 -20.74 -10.55
N THR A 161 36.92 -20.30 -11.80
CA THR A 161 37.93 -19.41 -12.41
C THR A 161 37.26 -18.10 -12.84
N PRO A 162 37.61 -16.94 -12.24
CA PRO A 162 37.14 -15.64 -12.71
C PRO A 162 37.77 -15.29 -14.05
N VAL A 163 36.98 -14.70 -14.95
CA VAL A 163 37.43 -14.12 -16.21
C VAL A 163 36.95 -12.69 -16.30
N GLU A 164 37.85 -11.79 -16.69
CA GLU A 164 37.57 -10.39 -16.98
C GLU A 164 38.31 -9.98 -18.25
N GLU A 165 37.59 -9.39 -19.20
CA GLU A 165 38.12 -8.90 -20.47
C GLU A 165 37.67 -7.46 -20.68
N THR A 166 38.64 -6.57 -20.91
CA THR A 166 38.36 -5.15 -21.21
C THR A 166 38.70 -4.82 -22.66
N ARG A 167 37.83 -4.06 -23.33
CA ARG A 167 38.03 -3.56 -24.70
C ARG A 167 37.62 -2.08 -24.77
N THR A 168 38.48 -1.25 -25.36
CA THR A 168 38.16 0.15 -25.67
C THR A 168 37.46 0.24 -27.02
N MET A 169 36.25 0.77 -27.03
CA MET A 169 35.45 0.97 -28.24
C MET A 169 35.59 2.40 -28.72
N THR A 170 36.06 2.57 -29.97
CA THR A 170 36.06 3.89 -30.64
C THR A 170 34.70 4.10 -31.30
N LEU A 171 33.96 5.13 -30.89
CA LEU A 171 32.56 5.32 -31.34
C LEU A 171 32.48 5.45 -32.87
N ALA A 172 33.41 6.20 -33.47
CA ALA A 172 33.52 6.41 -34.91
C ALA A 172 33.85 5.14 -35.72
N ALA A 173 34.35 4.08 -35.08
CA ALA A 173 34.65 2.82 -35.73
C ALA A 173 33.41 1.91 -35.84
N LEU A 174 32.35 2.18 -35.08
CA LEU A 174 31.09 1.44 -35.15
C LEU A 174 30.25 1.97 -36.33
N THR A 175 29.76 1.05 -37.18
CA THR A 175 28.94 1.41 -38.34
C THR A 175 27.45 1.42 -37.95
N PRO A 176 26.71 2.53 -38.11
CA PRO A 176 25.30 2.58 -37.78
C PRO A 176 24.47 1.52 -38.53
N GLY A 177 23.55 0.85 -37.83
CA GLY A 177 22.66 -0.18 -38.39
C GLY A 177 23.34 -1.51 -38.74
N ARG A 178 24.62 -1.69 -38.38
CA ARG A 178 25.36 -2.95 -38.56
C ARG A 178 25.89 -3.45 -37.22
N THR A 179 25.61 -4.71 -36.92
CA THR A 179 26.17 -5.38 -35.75
C THR A 179 27.65 -5.66 -35.95
N GLU A 180 28.47 -5.08 -35.09
CA GLU A 180 29.89 -5.39 -34.97
C GLU A 180 30.10 -6.50 -33.95
N THR A 181 30.93 -7.49 -34.30
CA THR A 181 31.27 -8.61 -33.42
C THR A 181 32.72 -8.49 -32.94
N VAL A 182 32.91 -8.32 -31.64
CA VAL A 182 34.24 -8.24 -31.01
C VAL A 182 34.47 -9.50 -30.19
N VAL A 183 35.38 -10.36 -30.65
CA VAL A 183 35.75 -11.57 -29.90
C VAL A 183 36.52 -11.19 -28.64
N LEU A 184 36.04 -11.67 -27.49
CA LEU A 184 36.71 -11.49 -26.20
C LEU A 184 37.66 -12.65 -25.95
N ARG A 185 37.12 -13.87 -25.97
CA ARG A 185 37.85 -15.10 -25.67
C ARG A 185 37.16 -16.30 -26.31
N ASP A 186 37.87 -17.04 -27.15
CA ASP A 186 37.33 -18.19 -27.90
C ASP A 186 36.03 -17.83 -28.65
N ALA A 187 34.91 -18.49 -28.35
CA ALA A 187 33.59 -18.20 -28.90
C ALA A 187 32.76 -17.24 -28.03
N ILE A 188 33.36 -16.58 -27.04
CA ILE A 188 32.70 -15.53 -26.25
C ILE A 188 32.99 -14.19 -26.92
N CYS A 189 31.93 -13.47 -27.29
CA CYS A 189 32.03 -12.21 -28.01
C CYS A 189 31.08 -11.13 -27.47
N LEU A 190 31.38 -9.88 -27.80
CA LEU A 190 30.46 -8.76 -27.71
C LEU A 190 29.82 -8.55 -29.08
N ARG A 191 28.49 -8.41 -29.10
CA ARG A 191 27.75 -7.89 -30.25
C ARG A 191 27.34 -6.46 -29.94
N ILE A 192 27.68 -5.53 -30.82
CA ILE A 192 27.49 -4.10 -30.61
C ILE A 192 26.77 -3.52 -31.81
N ASP A 193 25.62 -2.90 -31.57
CA ASP A 193 24.88 -2.13 -32.54
C ASP A 193 24.94 -0.64 -32.20
N ARG A 194 25.03 0.17 -33.25
CA ARG A 194 25.02 1.63 -33.18
C ARG A 194 23.81 2.18 -33.94
N TYR A 195 23.10 3.11 -33.31
CA TYR A 195 22.03 3.89 -33.95
C TYR A 195 22.24 5.37 -33.67
N ASP A 196 22.23 6.19 -34.72
CA ASP A 196 22.46 7.62 -34.60
C ASP A 196 21.13 8.37 -34.53
N ASP A 197 20.97 9.21 -33.52
CA ASP A 197 19.86 10.15 -33.40
C ASP A 197 20.39 11.57 -33.59
N ALA A 198 20.46 11.95 -34.87
CA ALA A 198 20.94 13.26 -35.29
C ALA A 198 20.06 14.42 -34.81
N LYS A 199 18.78 14.19 -34.49
CA LYS A 199 17.88 15.25 -33.99
C LYS A 199 18.36 15.80 -32.66
N TYR A 200 18.89 14.93 -31.79
CA TYR A 200 19.35 15.27 -30.44
C TYR A 200 20.86 15.11 -30.24
N GLY A 201 21.63 14.91 -31.32
CA GLY A 201 23.11 14.83 -31.24
C GLY A 201 23.62 13.67 -30.39
N ARG A 202 22.93 12.53 -30.40
CA ARG A 202 23.23 11.37 -29.56
C ARG A 202 23.34 10.09 -30.36
N VAL A 203 24.02 9.11 -29.76
CA VAL A 203 24.22 7.78 -30.33
C VAL A 203 23.73 6.76 -29.32
N LEU A 204 22.80 5.91 -29.76
CA LEU A 204 22.32 4.77 -29.00
C LEU A 204 23.23 3.59 -29.29
N ILE A 205 23.70 2.94 -28.23
CA ILE A 205 24.52 1.74 -28.30
C ILE A 205 23.75 0.60 -27.64
N GLU A 206 23.60 -0.50 -28.36
CA GLU A 206 23.11 -1.76 -27.82
C GLU A 206 24.28 -2.74 -27.79
N ILE A 207 24.58 -3.29 -26.62
CA ILE A 207 25.70 -4.20 -26.42
C ILE A 207 25.24 -5.47 -25.70
N ALA A 208 25.63 -6.61 -26.23
CA ALA A 208 25.35 -7.92 -25.65
C ALA A 208 26.62 -8.77 -25.52
N LEU A 209 26.82 -9.36 -24.34
CA LEU A 209 27.76 -10.44 -24.08
C LEU A 209 27.11 -11.75 -24.54
N CYS A 210 27.78 -12.46 -25.44
CA CYS A 210 27.26 -13.67 -26.07
C CYS A 210 28.18 -14.87 -25.83
N ASN A 211 27.58 -16.00 -25.50
CA ASN A 211 28.26 -17.30 -25.41
C ASN A 211 27.98 -18.10 -26.70
N ASP A 212 28.73 -17.83 -27.77
CA ASP A 212 28.54 -18.51 -29.07
C ASP A 212 29.16 -19.92 -29.12
N ARG A 213 29.47 -20.52 -27.97
CA ARG A 213 29.94 -21.91 -27.92
C ARG A 213 28.84 -22.85 -28.42
N GLU A 214 29.26 -23.91 -29.12
CA GLU A 214 28.42 -25.01 -29.56
C GLU A 214 28.79 -26.26 -28.74
N THR A 215 27.80 -27.04 -28.31
CA THR A 215 28.03 -28.23 -27.48
C THR A 215 26.96 -29.28 -27.73
N PRO A 216 27.29 -30.59 -27.72
CA PRO A 216 26.27 -31.62 -27.60
C PRO A 216 25.62 -31.58 -26.22
N LEU A 217 24.46 -32.23 -26.12
CA LEU A 217 23.88 -32.58 -24.83
C LEU A 217 24.53 -33.86 -24.30
N PRO A 218 24.69 -33.98 -22.97
CA PRO A 218 24.48 -32.96 -21.94
C PRO A 218 25.60 -31.90 -21.86
N ILE A 219 25.28 -30.68 -21.40
CA ILE A 219 26.19 -29.53 -21.43
C ILE A 219 27.18 -29.55 -20.25
N PRO A 220 28.50 -29.54 -20.49
CA PRO A 220 29.51 -29.47 -19.44
C PRO A 220 29.47 -28.15 -18.64
N SER A 221 29.76 -28.20 -17.33
CA SER A 221 29.72 -27.02 -16.44
C SER A 221 30.64 -25.86 -16.87
N ASN A 222 31.79 -26.16 -17.48
CA ASN A 222 32.76 -25.16 -17.94
C ASN A 222 32.32 -24.40 -19.22
N MET A 223 31.27 -24.89 -19.89
CA MET A 223 30.69 -24.23 -21.06
C MET A 223 29.69 -23.14 -20.69
N TRP A 224 29.17 -23.16 -19.46
CA TRP A 224 28.32 -22.11 -18.90
C TRP A 224 29.14 -20.92 -18.46
N MET A 225 28.54 -19.73 -18.52
CA MET A 225 29.10 -18.51 -17.95
C MET A 225 28.24 -18.09 -16.77
N PHE A 226 28.85 -17.99 -15.59
CA PHE A 226 28.19 -17.64 -14.34
C PHE A 226 28.53 -16.21 -13.92
N GLN A 227 27.69 -15.59 -13.10
CA GLN A 227 27.88 -14.22 -12.60
C GLN A 227 28.26 -13.21 -13.70
N THR A 228 27.60 -13.32 -14.85
CA THR A 228 27.90 -12.47 -16.01
C THR A 228 27.61 -11.01 -15.71
N LYS A 229 28.52 -10.12 -16.12
CA LYS A 229 28.37 -8.66 -15.97
C LYS A 229 29.07 -7.93 -17.11
N LEU A 230 28.42 -6.87 -17.61
CA LEU A 230 29.02 -5.82 -18.42
C LEU A 230 29.08 -4.53 -17.62
N LEU A 231 30.22 -3.87 -17.63
CA LEU A 231 30.42 -2.50 -17.16
C LEU A 231 30.90 -1.66 -18.34
N ILE A 232 30.23 -0.54 -18.58
CA ILE A 232 30.61 0.44 -19.59
C ILE A 232 30.96 1.73 -18.87
N ASP A 233 32.20 2.18 -19.04
CA ASP A 233 32.76 3.34 -18.36
C ASP A 233 33.35 4.33 -19.37
N ALA A 234 33.15 5.62 -19.10
CA ALA A 234 33.69 6.71 -19.89
C ALA A 234 34.91 7.37 -19.20
N ARG A 235 35.71 6.57 -18.49
CA ARG A 235 36.89 6.99 -17.72
C ARG A 235 36.56 8.09 -16.71
N GLY A 236 35.41 7.94 -16.05
CA GLY A 236 34.87 8.91 -15.10
C GLY A 236 34.26 10.18 -15.71
N THR A 237 34.17 10.30 -17.04
CA THR A 237 33.45 11.38 -17.72
C THR A 237 31.95 11.14 -17.64
N GLU A 238 31.16 12.20 -17.45
CA GLU A 238 29.69 12.14 -17.43
C GLU A 238 29.14 12.06 -18.87
N ALA A 239 29.36 10.92 -19.52
CA ALA A 239 29.08 10.73 -20.94
C ALA A 239 27.81 9.93 -21.23
N PHE A 240 27.18 9.31 -20.23
CA PHE A 240 25.97 8.51 -20.45
C PHE A 240 24.74 9.38 -20.30
N LEU A 241 23.96 9.49 -21.37
CA LEU A 241 22.76 10.32 -21.46
C LEU A 241 21.52 9.53 -20.99
N PRO A 242 20.50 10.21 -20.44
CA PRO A 242 19.25 9.55 -20.09
C PRO A 242 18.59 8.86 -21.28
N VAL A 243 17.91 7.74 -21.04
CA VAL A 243 17.03 7.04 -21.98
C VAL A 243 15.99 8.03 -22.53
N ARG A 244 15.37 8.78 -21.62
CA ARG A 244 14.41 9.85 -21.87
C ARG A 244 14.75 11.03 -20.97
N ASP A 245 14.81 12.23 -21.55
CA ASP A 245 14.86 13.47 -20.78
C ASP A 245 13.87 14.47 -21.37
N VAL A 246 12.72 14.61 -20.73
CA VAL A 246 11.62 15.47 -21.22
C VAL A 246 11.93 16.97 -21.13
N LEU A 247 12.98 17.36 -20.41
CA LEU A 247 13.45 18.75 -20.41
C LEU A 247 14.22 19.10 -21.68
N GLU A 248 14.84 18.12 -22.32
CA GLU A 248 15.59 18.31 -23.57
C GLU A 248 14.82 17.84 -24.81
N GLN A 249 13.90 16.88 -24.64
CA GLN A 249 13.28 16.15 -25.74
C GLN A 249 11.77 16.37 -25.77
N ASP A 250 11.31 16.84 -26.93
CA ASP A 250 9.89 16.92 -27.28
C ASP A 250 9.52 15.67 -28.09
N TRP A 251 8.88 14.72 -27.41
CA TRP A 251 8.30 13.52 -28.00
C TRP A 251 6.78 13.63 -28.00
N PRO A 252 6.11 13.31 -29.11
CA PRO A 252 4.66 13.33 -29.15
C PRO A 252 4.10 12.31 -28.17
N GLU A 253 3.40 12.78 -27.15
CA GLU A 253 2.61 11.97 -26.23
C GLU A 253 1.18 12.50 -26.25
N HIS A 254 0.22 11.60 -26.46
CA HIS A 254 -1.19 11.94 -26.58
C HIS A 254 -1.98 11.57 -25.33
N ASP A 255 -1.40 10.75 -24.45
CA ASP A 255 -1.98 10.42 -23.16
C ASP A 255 -1.68 11.53 -22.14
N ASP A 256 -2.72 12.21 -21.66
CA ASP A 256 -2.59 13.30 -20.69
C ASP A 256 -2.02 12.85 -19.34
N GLU A 257 -2.25 11.60 -18.90
CA GLU A 257 -1.66 11.06 -17.67
C GLU A 257 -0.16 10.83 -17.84
N VAL A 258 0.26 10.28 -18.99
CA VAL A 258 1.70 10.12 -19.30
C VAL A 258 2.38 11.49 -19.39
N ARG A 259 1.76 12.51 -20.02
CA ARG A 259 2.30 13.88 -20.05
C ARG A 259 2.47 14.48 -18.65
N ARG A 260 1.55 14.19 -17.72
CA ARG A 260 1.66 14.61 -16.31
C ARG A 260 2.79 13.89 -15.59
N LEU A 261 2.89 12.57 -15.77
CA LEU A 261 3.97 11.78 -15.17
C LEU A 261 5.33 12.23 -15.69
N ASP A 262 5.46 12.48 -16.99
CA ASP A 262 6.66 13.05 -17.60
C ASP A 262 7.08 14.36 -16.93
N LEU A 263 6.14 15.29 -16.73
CA LEU A 263 6.41 16.53 -16.01
C LEU A 263 6.84 16.27 -14.55
N GLN A 264 6.08 15.47 -13.80
CA GLN A 264 6.29 15.25 -12.37
C GLN A 264 7.57 14.46 -12.07
N TYR A 265 7.94 13.53 -12.96
CA TYR A 265 9.11 12.66 -12.85
C TYR A 265 10.28 13.13 -13.73
N LYS A 266 10.26 14.36 -14.26
CA LYS A 266 11.31 14.93 -15.13
C LYS A 266 12.75 14.85 -14.58
N ASP A 267 12.90 14.66 -13.27
CA ASP A 267 14.18 14.56 -12.57
C ASP A 267 14.55 13.12 -12.16
N ARG A 268 13.72 12.13 -12.50
CA ARG A 268 13.95 10.69 -12.30
C ARG A 268 14.45 10.07 -13.60
N LEU A 269 15.75 10.23 -13.84
CA LEU A 269 16.38 9.82 -15.09
C LEU A 269 16.91 8.39 -15.03
N GLU A 270 16.63 7.64 -16.09
CA GLU A 270 17.17 6.30 -16.33
C GLU A 270 18.27 6.40 -17.40
N PHE A 271 19.38 5.67 -17.24
CA PHE A 271 20.56 5.83 -18.13
C PHE A 271 20.84 4.59 -18.99
N ALA A 272 20.23 3.46 -18.67
CA ALA A 272 20.37 2.23 -19.44
C ALA A 272 19.12 1.35 -19.32
N ILE A 273 18.87 0.53 -20.33
CA ILE A 273 17.83 -0.50 -20.34
C ILE A 273 18.52 -1.85 -20.47
N GLY A 274 18.30 -2.75 -19.51
CA GLY A 274 18.84 -4.10 -19.56
C GLY A 274 18.20 -4.97 -20.64
N ARG A 275 18.96 -5.94 -21.16
CA ARG A 275 18.49 -7.01 -22.07
C ARG A 275 18.76 -8.33 -21.40
N THR A 276 17.73 -9.16 -21.24
CA THR A 276 17.75 -10.44 -20.50
C THR A 276 17.95 -10.30 -18.98
N CYS A 277 18.72 -9.31 -18.56
CA CYS A 277 18.95 -8.89 -17.19
C CYS A 277 18.58 -7.41 -17.04
N SER A 278 18.70 -6.85 -15.84
CA SER A 278 18.47 -5.42 -15.58
C SER A 278 19.74 -4.58 -15.79
N ALA A 279 19.64 -3.27 -15.58
CA ALA A 279 20.77 -2.34 -15.66
C ALA A 279 20.89 -1.48 -14.39
N ASP A 280 22.09 -0.93 -14.18
CA ASP A 280 22.43 -0.04 -13.07
C ASP A 280 23.44 1.02 -13.54
N TRP A 281 23.56 2.14 -12.82
CA TRP A 281 24.38 3.28 -13.25
C TRP A 281 24.89 4.13 -12.09
N VAL A 282 25.99 4.85 -12.35
CA VAL A 282 26.58 5.79 -11.38
C VAL A 282 26.37 7.21 -11.86
N VAL A 283 25.70 8.03 -11.04
CA VAL A 283 25.40 9.44 -11.33
C VAL A 283 26.00 10.32 -10.25
N ARG A 284 26.68 11.41 -10.63
CA ARG A 284 27.18 12.38 -9.66
C ARG A 284 26.03 13.26 -9.16
N LYS A 285 26.11 13.70 -7.90
CA LYS A 285 25.09 14.57 -7.29
C LYS A 285 24.86 15.83 -8.14
N GLY A 286 23.61 16.06 -8.54
CA GLY A 286 23.19 17.21 -9.37
C GLY A 286 23.42 17.03 -10.88
N SER A 287 24.02 15.92 -11.31
CA SER A 287 24.22 15.64 -12.73
C SER A 287 22.98 15.00 -13.36
N ARG A 288 22.68 15.37 -14.60
CA ARG A 288 21.69 14.70 -15.45
C ARG A 288 22.32 13.65 -16.37
N ARG A 289 23.58 13.28 -16.11
CA ARG A 289 24.36 12.31 -16.88
C ARG A 289 25.03 11.31 -15.94
N ALA A 290 25.10 10.06 -16.37
CA ALA A 290 25.82 9.02 -15.65
C ALA A 290 27.30 8.98 -16.09
N THR A 291 28.17 8.54 -15.19
CA THR A 291 29.60 8.29 -15.45
C THR A 291 29.86 6.87 -15.94
N SER A 292 28.99 5.93 -15.60
CA SER A 292 29.05 4.54 -16.04
C SER A 292 27.66 3.90 -15.99
N VAL A 293 27.49 2.85 -16.80
CA VAL A 293 26.30 1.99 -16.84
C VAL A 293 26.73 0.53 -16.83
N SER A 294 25.93 -0.36 -16.26
CA SER A 294 26.26 -1.77 -16.13
C SER A 294 25.02 -2.65 -16.15
N THR A 295 25.20 -3.95 -16.42
CA THR A 295 24.15 -4.95 -16.22
C THR A 295 24.08 -5.40 -14.76
N THR A 296 22.90 -5.76 -14.28
CA THR A 296 22.70 -6.43 -12.99
C THR A 296 21.60 -7.48 -13.06
N TRP A 297 21.81 -8.59 -12.34
CA TRP A 297 20.82 -9.66 -12.18
C TRP A 297 19.93 -9.48 -10.96
N LEU A 298 20.38 -8.62 -10.03
CA LEU A 298 19.69 -8.29 -8.79
C LEU A 298 19.58 -6.76 -8.67
N PRO A 299 18.76 -6.09 -9.50
CA PRO A 299 18.60 -4.64 -9.44
C PRO A 299 18.09 -4.21 -8.06
N LYS A 300 18.62 -3.10 -7.56
CA LYS A 300 18.30 -2.55 -6.24
C LYS A 300 17.82 -1.11 -6.42
N VAL A 301 16.69 -0.77 -5.81
CA VAL A 301 16.23 0.62 -5.76
C VAL A 301 15.83 0.96 -4.33
N GLU A 302 16.26 2.14 -3.86
CA GLU A 302 15.86 2.65 -2.55
C GLU A 302 14.91 3.84 -2.75
N THR A 303 13.66 3.64 -2.36
CA THR A 303 12.63 4.67 -2.45
C THR A 303 12.68 5.57 -1.22
N PRO A 304 12.74 6.90 -1.40
CA PRO A 304 12.81 7.83 -0.28
C PRO A 304 11.54 7.79 0.58
N GLN A 305 11.69 8.14 1.85
CA GLN A 305 10.53 8.34 2.71
C GLN A 305 9.85 9.66 2.36
N THR A 306 8.52 9.67 2.33
CA THR A 306 7.75 10.92 2.22
C THR A 306 7.28 11.35 3.60
N ARG A 307 7.63 12.58 4.00
CA ARG A 307 7.13 13.22 5.23
C ARG A 307 6.02 14.19 4.89
N ALA A 308 5.10 14.38 5.83
CA ALA A 308 4.15 15.49 5.73
C ALA A 308 4.91 16.81 5.79
N GLY A 309 4.48 17.78 5.00
CA GLY A 309 4.99 19.14 5.04
C GLY A 309 4.74 19.76 6.42
N GLU A 310 5.58 20.73 6.77
CA GLU A 310 5.45 21.53 7.98
C GLU A 310 5.06 22.94 7.59
N VAL A 311 4.09 23.51 8.30
CA VAL A 311 3.69 24.90 8.11
C VAL A 311 3.93 25.62 9.42
N GLU A 312 4.99 26.43 9.44
CA GLU A 312 5.35 27.24 10.60
C GLU A 312 4.19 28.17 10.99
N SER A 313 3.99 28.34 12.30
CA SER A 313 2.97 29.22 12.90
C SER A 313 1.50 28.82 12.65
N ALA A 314 1.22 27.75 11.90
CA ALA A 314 -0.15 27.25 11.77
C ALA A 314 -0.61 26.56 13.07
N THR A 315 -1.84 26.88 13.51
CA THR A 315 -2.46 26.25 14.69
C THR A 315 -2.99 24.88 14.30
N LEU A 316 -2.19 23.85 14.53
CA LEU A 316 -2.52 22.45 14.21
C LEU A 316 -2.90 21.60 15.44
N SER A 317 -2.77 22.17 16.64
CA SER A 317 -3.12 21.50 17.89
C SER A 317 -4.63 21.23 17.96
N MET A 318 -5.02 19.96 18.01
CA MET A 318 -6.43 19.56 18.18
C MET A 318 -7.01 20.11 19.48
N LYS A 319 -6.20 20.24 20.54
CA LYS A 319 -6.60 20.84 21.82
C LYS A 319 -7.00 22.30 21.67
N THR A 320 -6.22 23.08 20.93
CA THR A 320 -6.50 24.51 20.69
C THR A 320 -7.73 24.65 19.80
N LEU A 321 -7.80 23.89 18.71
CA LEU A 321 -8.91 23.91 17.75
C LEU A 321 -10.23 23.40 18.34
N ALA A 322 -10.20 22.61 19.42
CA ALA A 322 -11.40 22.12 20.11
C ALA A 322 -12.19 23.22 20.85
N SER A 323 -11.62 24.40 21.05
CA SER A 323 -12.27 25.52 21.76
C SER A 323 -12.00 26.88 21.10
N VAL A 324 -11.56 26.89 19.84
CA VAL A 324 -11.12 28.09 19.13
C VAL A 324 -12.30 29.00 18.77
N ALA A 325 -12.13 30.31 18.94
CA ALA A 325 -13.09 31.31 18.48
C ALA A 325 -12.96 31.59 16.96
N PRO A 326 -13.98 32.12 16.28
CA PRO A 326 -13.93 32.41 14.84
C PRO A 326 -12.70 33.19 14.36
N ASP A 327 -12.37 34.30 15.02
CA ASP A 327 -11.26 35.16 14.60
C ASP A 327 -9.90 34.52 14.89
N GLU A 328 -9.79 33.77 15.99
CA GLU A 328 -8.61 32.97 16.33
C GLU A 328 -8.41 31.81 15.36
N LEU A 329 -9.49 31.20 14.86
CA LEU A 329 -9.44 30.15 13.85
C LEU A 329 -8.89 30.70 12.53
N ARG A 330 -9.40 31.85 12.07
CA ARG A 330 -8.89 32.52 10.87
C ARG A 330 -7.41 32.85 11.03
N ALA A 331 -7.04 33.50 12.12
CA ALA A 331 -5.64 33.88 12.38
C ALA A 331 -4.73 32.65 12.49
N GLY A 332 -5.19 31.60 13.18
CA GLY A 332 -4.42 30.38 13.44
C GLY A 332 -4.22 29.52 12.19
N LEU A 333 -5.17 29.51 11.25
CA LEU A 333 -5.08 28.71 10.02
C LEU A 333 -4.65 29.52 8.79
N ALA A 334 -4.60 30.85 8.87
CA ALA A 334 -4.11 31.69 7.79
C ALA A 334 -2.73 31.25 7.24
N PRO A 335 -1.71 30.89 8.06
CA PRO A 335 -0.42 30.44 7.53
C PRO A 335 -0.51 29.19 6.64
N LEU A 336 -1.43 28.27 6.92
CA LEU A 336 -1.67 27.08 6.09
C LEU A 336 -2.22 27.47 4.73
N VAL A 337 -3.22 28.35 4.71
CA VAL A 337 -3.93 28.74 3.48
C VAL A 337 -3.09 29.69 2.63
N SER A 338 -2.54 30.75 3.23
CA SER A 338 -1.70 31.71 2.51
C SER A 338 -0.34 31.11 2.15
N GLY A 339 0.20 30.21 2.98
CA GLY A 339 1.44 29.50 2.70
C GLY A 339 1.33 28.61 1.46
N TYR A 340 0.21 27.89 1.31
CA TYR A 340 -0.03 27.09 0.11
C TYR A 340 -0.18 27.98 -1.13
N GLY A 341 -0.97 29.06 -1.04
CA GLY A 341 -1.11 30.04 -2.13
C GLY A 341 0.22 30.64 -2.58
N ALA A 342 1.05 31.08 -1.63
CA ALA A 342 2.38 31.63 -1.92
C ALA A 342 3.35 30.57 -2.48
N TRP A 343 3.19 29.29 -2.12
CA TRP A 343 3.95 28.21 -2.73
C TRP A 343 3.52 27.98 -4.18
N LEU A 344 2.22 28.01 -4.49
CA LEU A 344 1.72 27.94 -5.87
C LEU A 344 2.23 29.09 -6.74
N ASP A 345 2.27 30.33 -6.21
CA ASP A 345 2.86 31.49 -6.91
C ASP A 345 4.33 31.21 -7.32
N ARG A 346 5.10 30.53 -6.46
CA ARG A 346 6.49 30.15 -6.78
C ARG A 346 6.54 29.05 -7.84
N GLN A 347 5.65 28.06 -7.78
CA GLN A 347 5.57 27.00 -8.78
C GLN A 347 5.20 27.55 -10.16
N GLU A 348 4.31 28.56 -10.25
CA GLU A 348 4.03 29.26 -11.51
C GLU A 348 5.30 29.91 -12.11
N GLY A 349 6.15 30.48 -11.26
CA GLY A 349 7.46 31.00 -11.67
C GLY A 349 8.42 29.93 -12.18
N VAL A 350 8.34 28.70 -11.67
CA VAL A 350 9.10 27.54 -12.15
C VAL A 350 8.52 27.01 -13.47
N ALA A 351 7.20 26.91 -13.57
CA ALA A 351 6.51 26.47 -14.79
C ALA A 351 6.85 27.36 -15.99
N ALA A 352 6.97 28.67 -15.79
CA ALA A 352 7.37 29.62 -16.84
C ALA A 352 8.78 29.36 -17.41
N GLN A 353 9.65 28.68 -16.66
CA GLN A 353 11.01 28.34 -17.06
C GLN A 353 11.10 26.97 -17.76
N LEU A 354 10.02 26.18 -17.76
CA LEU A 354 9.99 24.89 -18.44
C LEU A 354 10.05 25.07 -19.97
N PRO A 355 10.51 24.04 -20.71
CA PRO A 355 10.35 23.96 -22.15
C PRO A 355 8.90 24.16 -22.61
N GLU A 356 8.70 24.73 -23.80
CA GLU A 356 7.39 25.10 -24.33
C GLU A 356 6.38 23.93 -24.33
N HIS A 357 6.83 22.72 -24.69
CA HIS A 357 5.98 21.53 -24.76
C HIS A 357 5.49 21.02 -23.39
N LEU A 358 6.12 21.46 -22.29
CA LEU A 358 5.71 21.11 -20.92
C LEU A 358 4.86 22.20 -20.24
N ARG A 359 4.82 23.42 -20.80
CA ARG A 359 4.11 24.55 -20.15
C ARG A 359 2.60 24.35 -20.10
N GLU A 360 2.01 23.83 -21.17
CA GLU A 360 0.56 23.58 -21.21
C GLU A 360 0.14 22.64 -20.08
N ILE A 361 0.85 21.51 -19.91
CA ILE A 361 0.50 20.55 -18.87
C ILE A 361 0.82 21.09 -17.46
N ALA A 362 1.88 21.89 -17.33
CA ALA A 362 2.18 22.61 -16.09
C ALA A 362 1.06 23.59 -15.69
N ASP A 363 0.50 24.33 -16.65
CA ASP A 363 -0.62 25.25 -16.43
C ASP A 363 -1.88 24.49 -15.97
N VAL A 364 -2.15 23.32 -16.54
CA VAL A 364 -3.29 22.48 -16.14
C VAL A 364 -3.15 22.00 -14.69
N VAL A 365 -2.01 21.41 -14.30
CA VAL A 365 -1.81 20.92 -12.93
C VAL A 365 -1.81 22.06 -11.91
N LEU A 366 -1.29 23.24 -12.27
CA LEU A 366 -1.32 24.42 -11.42
C LEU A 366 -2.74 24.99 -11.28
N TRP A 367 -3.52 24.99 -12.36
CA TRP A 367 -4.92 25.40 -12.31
C TRP A 367 -5.74 24.50 -11.37
N GLU A 368 -5.57 23.18 -11.45
CA GLU A 368 -6.20 22.23 -10.53
C GLU A 368 -5.76 22.48 -9.08
N ALA A 369 -4.47 22.71 -8.84
CA ALA A 369 -3.96 23.05 -7.53
C ALA A 369 -4.53 24.37 -6.97
N ARG A 370 -4.76 25.37 -7.83
CA ARG A 370 -5.46 26.62 -7.47
C ARG A 370 -6.93 26.39 -7.13
N GLN A 371 -7.61 25.46 -7.81
CA GLN A 371 -8.98 25.07 -7.42
C GLN A 371 -8.99 24.43 -6.02
N ALA A 372 -8.05 23.53 -5.72
CA ALA A 372 -7.91 22.97 -4.38
C ALA A 372 -7.60 24.05 -3.32
N HIS A 373 -6.73 25.01 -3.64
CA HIS A 373 -6.44 26.16 -2.77
C HIS A 373 -7.69 27.00 -2.49
N GLN A 374 -8.49 27.30 -3.52
CA GLN A 374 -9.75 28.04 -3.35
C GLN A 374 -10.72 27.28 -2.44
N ARG A 375 -10.87 25.96 -2.61
CA ARG A 375 -11.70 25.13 -1.73
C ARG A 375 -11.22 25.15 -0.28
N LEU A 376 -9.91 25.22 -0.06
CA LEU A 376 -9.32 25.33 1.27
C LEU A 376 -9.66 26.68 1.93
N VAL A 377 -9.60 27.77 1.15
CA VAL A 377 -10.02 29.12 1.59
C VAL A 377 -11.51 29.10 1.97
N GLU A 378 -12.36 28.56 1.09
CA GLU A 378 -13.81 28.46 1.31
C GLU A 378 -14.14 27.61 2.54
N GLY A 379 -13.41 26.50 2.74
CA GLY A 379 -13.56 25.64 3.91
C GLY A 379 -13.24 26.34 5.22
N LEU A 380 -12.15 27.12 5.26
CA LEU A 380 -11.80 27.93 6.43
C LEU A 380 -12.90 28.97 6.73
N GLU A 381 -13.31 29.73 5.72
CA GLU A 381 -14.31 30.78 5.90
C GLU A 381 -15.69 30.23 6.28
N PHE A 382 -16.05 29.05 5.76
CA PHE A 382 -17.26 28.34 6.16
C PHE A 382 -17.25 28.05 7.67
N VAL A 383 -16.19 27.42 8.20
CA VAL A 383 -16.12 27.07 9.64
C VAL A 383 -16.09 28.33 10.50
N ALA A 384 -15.41 29.39 10.06
CA ALA A 384 -15.33 30.63 10.82
C ALA A 384 -16.66 31.42 10.83
N SER A 385 -17.55 31.19 9.86
CA SER A 385 -18.77 31.99 9.68
C SER A 385 -20.05 31.25 10.08
N ASP A 386 -20.08 29.91 9.98
CA ASP A 386 -21.23 29.10 10.37
C ASP A 386 -21.10 28.60 11.82
N ALA A 387 -21.98 29.05 12.71
CA ALA A 387 -21.93 28.69 14.13
C ALA A 387 -22.11 27.19 14.39
N THR A 388 -22.91 26.49 13.57
CA THR A 388 -23.11 25.05 13.70
C THR A 388 -21.87 24.30 13.21
N GLY A 389 -21.31 24.72 12.06
CA GLY A 389 -20.08 24.20 11.50
C GLY A 389 -18.90 24.36 12.45
N LEU A 390 -18.76 25.52 13.09
CA LEU A 390 -17.76 25.75 14.13
C LEU A 390 -17.94 24.80 15.32
N GLN A 391 -19.16 24.64 15.82
CA GLN A 391 -19.45 23.74 16.95
C GLN A 391 -19.12 22.28 16.58
N CYS A 392 -19.46 21.84 15.37
CA CYS A 392 -19.13 20.52 14.86
C CYS A 392 -17.61 20.34 14.63
N PHE A 393 -16.91 21.38 14.17
CA PHE A 393 -15.46 21.39 14.04
C PHE A 393 -14.76 21.29 15.41
N GLN A 394 -15.25 22.01 16.42
CA GLN A 394 -14.77 21.91 17.80
C GLN A 394 -14.99 20.50 18.38
N PHE A 395 -16.17 19.92 18.16
CA PHE A 395 -16.46 18.52 18.54
C PHE A 395 -15.50 17.54 17.88
N MET A 396 -15.31 17.65 16.56
CA MET A 396 -14.37 16.82 15.80
C MET A 396 -12.96 16.89 16.40
N ASN A 397 -12.43 18.10 16.63
CA ASN A 397 -11.10 18.29 17.18
C ASN A 397 -10.96 17.70 18.60
N ARG A 398 -11.99 17.87 19.43
CA ARG A 398 -12.04 17.27 20.77
C ARG A 398 -12.00 15.74 20.71
N VAL A 399 -12.87 15.14 19.90
CA VAL A 399 -12.99 13.68 19.75
C VAL A 399 -11.70 13.09 19.18
N MET A 400 -11.13 13.71 18.15
CA MET A 400 -9.85 13.28 17.56
C MET A 400 -8.69 13.42 18.56
N ARG A 401 -8.64 14.49 19.35
CA ARG A 401 -7.64 14.63 20.42
C ARG A 401 -7.74 13.49 21.42
N ASP A 402 -8.94 13.23 21.93
CA ASP A 402 -9.17 12.22 22.96
C ASP A 402 -8.88 10.81 22.41
N GLN A 403 -9.23 10.54 21.15
CA GLN A 403 -8.88 9.32 20.43
C GLN A 403 -7.35 9.15 20.28
N ARG A 404 -6.61 10.20 19.92
CA ARG A 404 -5.15 10.18 19.76
C ARG A 404 -4.44 9.93 21.09
N LEU A 405 -4.91 10.56 22.17
CA LEU A 405 -4.39 10.33 23.53
C LEU A 405 -4.63 8.89 23.96
N ALA A 406 -5.86 8.39 23.84
CA ALA A 406 -6.24 7.04 24.21
C ALA A 406 -5.40 5.97 23.46
N SER A 407 -5.19 6.16 22.16
CA SER A 407 -4.40 5.23 21.34
C SER A 407 -2.93 5.18 21.78
N GLN A 408 -2.32 6.32 22.12
CA GLN A 408 -0.95 6.38 22.62
C GLN A 408 -0.83 5.78 24.02
N VAL A 409 -1.80 6.03 24.90
CA VAL A 409 -1.88 5.38 26.22
C VAL A 409 -1.98 3.86 26.06
N ALA A 410 -2.83 3.38 25.13
CA ALA A 410 -2.99 1.97 24.88
C ALA A 410 -1.70 1.32 24.35
N GLU A 411 -0.98 1.99 23.45
CA GLU A 411 0.30 1.50 22.93
C GLU A 411 1.39 1.50 24.01
N ALA A 412 1.52 2.57 24.80
CA ALA A 412 2.49 2.62 25.90
C ALA A 412 2.27 1.46 26.90
N ARG A 413 1.01 1.14 27.21
CA ARG A 413 0.65 0.02 28.11
C ARG A 413 0.72 -1.36 27.45
N LYS A 414 0.75 -1.41 26.12
CA LYS A 414 1.04 -2.63 25.37
C LYS A 414 2.54 -2.95 25.43
N SER A 415 3.39 -1.94 25.31
CA SER A 415 4.85 -2.07 25.46
C SER A 415 5.28 -2.32 26.91
N ASP A 416 4.60 -1.71 27.89
CA ASP A 416 4.84 -1.94 29.31
C ASP A 416 3.53 -2.13 30.08
N SER A 417 3.21 -3.39 30.38
CA SER A 417 1.99 -3.75 31.10
C SER A 417 1.97 -3.33 32.58
N ALA A 418 3.11 -2.96 33.17
CA ALA A 418 3.19 -2.51 34.56
C ALA A 418 2.69 -1.06 34.73
N LEU A 419 2.65 -0.28 33.65
CA LEU A 419 2.14 1.10 33.69
C LEU A 419 0.64 1.12 34.00
N SER A 420 0.27 1.90 35.02
CA SER A 420 -1.14 2.23 35.27
C SER A 420 -1.69 3.17 34.20
N ILE A 421 -3.02 3.18 34.04
CA ILE A 421 -3.72 4.07 33.08
C ILE A 421 -3.35 5.54 33.34
N ALA A 422 -3.30 5.95 34.61
CA ALA A 422 -2.99 7.32 35.00
C ALA A 422 -1.53 7.69 34.69
N GLN A 423 -0.58 6.80 34.98
CA GLN A 423 0.84 7.03 34.67
C GLN A 423 1.10 7.12 33.17
N ALA A 424 0.51 6.21 32.38
CA ALA A 424 0.64 6.25 30.93
C ALA A 424 0.05 7.54 30.35
N ARG A 425 -1.13 7.97 30.83
CA ARG A 425 -1.75 9.23 30.41
C ARG A 425 -0.90 10.44 30.79
N GLN A 426 -0.39 10.49 32.02
CA GLN A 426 0.47 11.57 32.47
C GLN A 426 1.76 11.63 31.66
N GLY A 427 2.35 10.49 31.29
CA GLY A 427 3.54 10.44 30.44
C GLY A 427 3.27 11.01 29.04
N VAL A 428 2.12 10.68 28.45
CA VAL A 428 1.69 11.23 27.16
C VAL A 428 1.43 12.74 27.25
N GLU A 429 0.70 13.20 28.28
CA GLU A 429 0.41 14.63 28.48
C GLU A 429 1.68 15.46 28.80
N ALA A 430 2.63 14.89 29.56
CA ALA A 430 3.91 15.53 29.82
C ALA A 430 4.74 15.71 28.54
N ALA A 431 4.74 14.73 27.65
CA ALA A 431 5.39 14.85 26.35
C ALA A 431 4.80 16.00 25.50
N GLU A 432 3.50 16.27 25.62
CA GLU A 432 2.85 17.43 24.98
C GLU A 432 3.38 18.75 25.55
N ALA A 433 3.53 18.84 26.88
CA ALA A 433 4.07 20.01 27.56
C ALA A 433 5.54 20.30 27.20
N ASP A 434 6.31 19.26 26.91
CA ASP A 434 7.70 19.35 26.42
C ASP A 434 7.79 19.71 24.91
N GLY A 435 6.66 20.08 24.28
CA GLY A 435 6.61 20.54 22.89
C GLY A 435 6.53 19.43 21.85
N ARG A 436 6.38 18.15 22.25
CA ARG A 436 6.15 17.07 21.29
C ARG A 436 4.68 17.08 20.85
N PRO A 437 4.38 17.03 19.54
CA PRO A 437 3.00 17.00 19.07
C PRO A 437 2.34 15.65 19.42
N VAL A 438 1.52 15.64 20.47
CA VAL A 438 0.79 14.44 20.92
C VAL A 438 -0.53 14.28 20.16
N ALA A 439 -1.31 15.36 20.07
CA ALA A 439 -2.59 15.42 19.36
C ALA A 439 -2.63 16.66 18.48
N SER A 440 -1.87 16.62 17.39
CA SER A 440 -1.85 17.67 16.37
C SER A 440 -2.11 17.10 14.99
N TRP A 441 -2.78 17.87 14.15
CA TRP A 441 -2.97 17.55 12.75
C TRP A 441 -1.65 17.68 11.99
N ARG A 442 -1.45 16.83 10.98
CA ARG A 442 -0.54 17.14 9.89
C ARG A 442 -1.23 18.12 8.95
N PRO A 443 -0.52 19.09 8.34
CA PRO A 443 -1.12 20.10 7.46
C PRO A 443 -2.07 19.55 6.40
N PHE A 444 -1.68 18.46 5.73
CA PHE A 444 -2.50 17.84 4.70
C PHE A 444 -3.80 17.25 5.25
N GLN A 445 -3.80 16.71 6.48
CA GLN A 445 -4.99 16.12 7.09
C GLN A 445 -6.04 17.20 7.35
N LEU A 446 -5.62 18.32 7.93
CA LEU A 446 -6.53 19.41 8.24
C LEU A 446 -7.00 20.12 6.97
N ALA A 447 -6.12 20.33 5.99
CA ALA A 447 -6.51 20.87 4.69
C ALA A 447 -7.55 19.96 4.00
N PHE A 448 -7.32 18.65 3.98
CA PHE A 448 -8.27 17.66 3.47
C PHE A 448 -9.52 17.49 4.34
N ILE A 449 -9.60 18.07 5.52
CA ILE A 449 -10.86 18.10 6.27
C ILE A 449 -11.65 19.35 5.86
N LEU A 450 -10.98 20.50 5.85
CA LEU A 450 -11.60 21.81 5.62
C LEU A 450 -12.32 21.92 4.27
N MET A 451 -11.76 21.37 3.19
CA MET A 451 -12.34 21.45 1.83
C MET A 451 -13.68 20.68 1.68
N GLN A 452 -14.11 19.93 2.70
CA GLN A 452 -15.22 18.98 2.67
C GLN A 452 -16.31 19.35 3.67
N LEU A 453 -15.99 20.19 4.68
CA LEU A 453 -16.92 20.52 5.76
C LEU A 453 -18.19 21.22 5.25
N GLY A 454 -18.05 22.09 4.24
CA GLY A 454 -19.19 22.72 3.58
C GLY A 454 -20.15 21.68 2.97
N SER A 455 -19.61 20.73 2.19
CA SER A 455 -20.37 19.64 1.56
C SER A 455 -20.96 18.63 2.55
N LEU A 456 -20.31 18.39 3.68
CA LEU A 456 -20.88 17.56 4.75
C LEU A 456 -22.03 18.26 5.46
N THR A 457 -21.96 19.58 5.57
CA THR A 457 -22.98 20.39 6.25
C THR A 457 -24.19 20.65 5.36
N ASP A 458 -23.99 21.03 4.10
CA ASP A 458 -25.08 21.14 3.13
C ASP A 458 -25.20 19.85 2.30
N PRO A 459 -26.20 18.99 2.57
CA PRO A 459 -26.39 17.76 1.80
C PRO A 459 -26.74 18.01 0.32
N THR A 460 -27.15 19.22 -0.06
CA THR A 460 -27.46 19.59 -1.44
C THR A 460 -26.28 20.23 -2.18
N ALA A 461 -25.13 20.37 -1.53
CA ALA A 461 -23.94 20.97 -2.12
C ALA A 461 -23.58 20.29 -3.46
N ALA A 462 -23.23 21.09 -4.47
CA ALA A 462 -23.04 20.60 -5.82
C ALA A 462 -21.92 19.54 -5.93
N LEU A 463 -20.82 19.73 -5.20
CA LEU A 463 -19.69 18.79 -5.16
C LEU A 463 -20.05 17.44 -4.50
N ARG A 464 -21.13 17.40 -3.71
CA ARG A 464 -21.63 16.18 -3.07
C ARG A 464 -22.72 15.49 -3.90
N SER A 465 -23.69 16.26 -4.39
CA SER A 465 -24.99 15.71 -4.82
C SER A 465 -25.41 16.05 -6.24
N ALA A 466 -24.80 17.02 -6.90
CA ALA A 466 -25.19 17.37 -8.26
C ALA A 466 -24.78 16.29 -9.27
N GLU A 467 -25.67 15.98 -10.21
CA GLU A 467 -25.56 14.84 -11.12
C GLU A 467 -24.25 14.80 -11.91
N HIS A 468 -23.76 15.95 -12.40
CA HIS A 468 -22.55 16.03 -13.25
C HIS A 468 -21.36 16.71 -12.56
N GLN A 469 -21.51 17.12 -11.30
CA GLN A 469 -20.48 17.82 -10.52
C GLN A 469 -20.08 17.09 -9.25
N ALA A 470 -20.84 16.07 -8.81
CA ALA A 470 -20.49 15.24 -7.67
C ALA A 470 -19.10 14.61 -7.86
N ARG A 471 -18.28 14.69 -6.81
CA ARG A 471 -16.90 14.19 -6.81
C ARG A 471 -16.72 13.07 -5.79
N VAL A 472 -15.75 12.21 -6.07
CA VAL A 472 -15.03 11.41 -5.08
C VAL A 472 -13.80 12.19 -4.66
N GLU A 473 -13.65 12.42 -3.35
CA GLU A 473 -12.48 13.09 -2.78
C GLU A 473 -11.40 12.04 -2.50
N LEU A 474 -10.38 11.96 -3.35
CA LEU A 474 -9.31 10.96 -3.28
C LEU A 474 -8.11 11.51 -2.50
N LEU A 475 -7.91 11.00 -1.28
CA LEU A 475 -6.74 11.26 -0.47
C LEU A 475 -5.57 10.37 -0.91
N PHE A 476 -4.64 10.96 -1.66
CA PHE A 476 -3.45 10.30 -2.16
C PHE A 476 -2.24 10.64 -1.29
N PHE A 477 -1.81 9.68 -0.45
CA PHE A 477 -0.65 9.88 0.42
C PHE A 477 0.02 8.54 0.74
N PRO A 478 1.35 8.47 0.87
CA PRO A 478 2.05 7.21 1.15
C PRO A 478 1.55 6.48 2.41
N THR A 479 1.76 5.15 2.44
CA THR A 479 1.40 4.30 3.59
C THR A 479 2.11 4.76 4.86
N GLY A 480 1.40 4.74 6.00
CA GLY A 480 1.91 5.28 7.26
C GLY A 480 1.94 6.81 7.35
N GLY A 481 1.56 7.53 6.28
CA GLY A 481 1.55 8.99 6.23
C GLY A 481 0.43 9.67 7.02
N GLY A 482 -0.45 8.92 7.69
CA GLY A 482 -1.53 9.46 8.52
C GLY A 482 -2.84 9.73 7.78
N LYS A 483 -3.11 9.04 6.67
CA LYS A 483 -4.38 9.18 5.92
C LYS A 483 -5.61 8.94 6.80
N THR A 484 -5.50 7.95 7.69
CA THR A 484 -6.60 7.53 8.55
C THR A 484 -7.11 8.61 9.47
N GLU A 485 -6.22 9.40 10.08
CA GLU A 485 -6.64 10.52 10.92
C GLU A 485 -7.51 11.53 10.15
N ALA A 486 -7.23 11.77 8.86
CA ALA A 486 -8.00 12.70 8.05
C ALA A 486 -9.46 12.23 7.86
N TYR A 487 -9.66 10.98 7.42
CA TYR A 487 -11.02 10.46 7.22
C TYR A 487 -11.76 10.16 8.53
N LEU A 488 -11.05 9.83 9.63
CA LEU A 488 -11.66 9.71 10.97
C LEU A 488 -12.09 11.08 11.51
N GLY A 489 -11.36 12.15 11.19
CA GLY A 489 -11.79 13.53 11.43
C GLY A 489 -13.11 13.84 10.74
N LEU A 490 -13.21 13.53 9.44
CA LEU A 490 -14.46 13.68 8.69
C LEU A 490 -15.61 12.84 9.28
N ALA A 491 -15.32 11.62 9.75
CA ALA A 491 -16.31 10.79 10.43
C ALA A 491 -16.82 11.45 11.73
N ALA A 492 -15.93 11.98 12.57
CA ALA A 492 -16.32 12.68 13.80
C ALA A 492 -17.13 13.96 13.52
N TYR A 493 -16.76 14.73 12.49
CA TYR A 493 -17.57 15.88 12.05
C TYR A 493 -18.95 15.42 11.57
N THR A 494 -19.02 14.33 10.79
CA THR A 494 -20.27 13.75 10.29
C THR A 494 -21.20 13.34 11.43
N PHE A 495 -20.66 12.74 12.51
CA PHE A 495 -21.43 12.44 13.71
C PHE A 495 -22.04 13.71 14.31
N ALA A 496 -21.23 14.76 14.49
CA ALA A 496 -21.67 16.01 15.10
C ALA A 496 -22.76 16.68 14.26
N ILE A 497 -22.51 16.91 12.97
CA ILE A 497 -23.42 17.68 12.11
C ILE A 497 -24.77 16.99 11.96
N ARG A 498 -24.77 15.67 11.87
CA ARG A 498 -25.99 14.88 11.78
C ARG A 498 -26.84 14.97 13.05
N ARG A 499 -26.21 14.98 14.24
CA ARG A 499 -26.92 15.23 15.52
C ARG A 499 -27.48 16.64 15.61
N ARG A 500 -26.75 17.65 15.12
CA ARG A 500 -27.22 19.05 15.09
C ARG A 500 -28.39 19.26 14.13
N GLN A 501 -28.36 18.60 12.98
CA GLN A 501 -29.44 18.65 12.00
C GLN A 501 -30.68 17.86 12.43
N ALA A 502 -30.50 16.81 13.23
CA ALA A 502 -31.57 15.96 13.76
C ALA A 502 -32.50 15.46 12.65
N VAL A 503 -33.75 15.94 12.58
CA VAL A 503 -34.72 15.52 11.57
C VAL A 503 -34.69 16.48 10.37
N VAL A 504 -34.41 15.94 9.18
CA VAL A 504 -34.47 16.68 7.90
C VAL A 504 -35.72 16.28 7.10
N GLN A 505 -36.20 17.19 6.25
CA GLN A 505 -37.36 16.90 5.39
C GLN A 505 -36.88 16.32 4.06
N SER A 506 -37.56 15.28 3.58
CA SER A 506 -37.40 14.73 2.23
C SER A 506 -38.75 14.66 1.52
N THR A 507 -38.74 14.43 0.20
CA THR A 507 -39.95 14.21 -0.60
C THR A 507 -40.82 13.09 -0.04
N ASP A 508 -40.21 12.05 0.53
CA ASP A 508 -40.90 10.88 1.10
C ASP A 508 -41.26 11.03 2.60
N GLY A 509 -41.05 12.23 3.16
CA GLY A 509 -41.33 12.55 4.55
C GLY A 509 -40.08 12.81 5.40
N PRO A 510 -40.23 12.93 6.73
CA PRO A 510 -39.13 13.27 7.63
C PRO A 510 -38.12 12.13 7.76
N LEU A 511 -36.84 12.46 7.68
CA LEU A 511 -35.71 11.55 7.89
C LEU A 511 -35.01 11.88 9.21
N ASN A 512 -34.97 10.92 10.13
CA ASN A 512 -34.31 11.11 11.43
C ASN A 512 -32.80 10.85 11.36
N GLY A 513 -31.99 11.90 11.55
CA GLY A 513 -30.53 11.83 11.63
C GLY A 513 -29.97 11.67 13.05
N SER A 514 -30.80 11.73 14.09
CA SER A 514 -30.35 11.54 15.48
C SER A 514 -29.96 10.09 15.81
N ASP A 515 -30.21 9.16 14.90
CA ASP A 515 -29.89 7.73 14.98
C ASP A 515 -29.56 7.21 13.55
N GLY A 516 -29.07 5.99 13.46
CA GLY A 516 -28.73 5.33 12.21
C GLY A 516 -27.28 5.49 11.78
N VAL A 517 -26.93 4.76 10.73
CA VAL A 517 -25.59 4.79 10.14
C VAL A 517 -25.33 6.17 9.54
N SER A 518 -24.30 6.83 10.05
CA SER A 518 -23.83 8.13 9.56
C SER A 518 -22.65 7.95 8.59
N VAL A 519 -21.76 7.00 8.92
CA VAL A 519 -20.53 6.71 8.19
C VAL A 519 -20.48 5.23 7.84
N LEU A 520 -20.28 4.93 6.55
CA LEU A 520 -20.03 3.59 6.03
C LEU A 520 -18.60 3.53 5.48
N MET A 521 -17.72 2.80 6.15
CA MET A 521 -16.34 2.58 5.70
C MET A 521 -16.19 1.19 5.10
N ARG A 522 -15.37 1.08 4.06
CA ARG A 522 -15.27 -0.09 3.21
C ARG A 522 -13.83 -0.53 3.03
N TYR A 523 -13.65 -1.85 3.02
CA TYR A 523 -12.37 -2.51 2.78
C TYR A 523 -12.50 -3.60 1.73
N THR A 524 -11.44 -3.76 0.94
CA THR A 524 -11.29 -4.84 -0.05
C THR A 524 -10.89 -6.16 0.60
N LEU A 525 -9.89 -6.13 1.49
CA LEU A 525 -9.28 -7.34 2.07
C LEU A 525 -9.72 -7.59 3.52
N ARG A 526 -9.92 -8.87 3.84
CA ARG A 526 -10.45 -9.35 5.12
C ARG A 526 -9.51 -9.12 6.32
N LEU A 527 -8.19 -9.18 6.11
CA LEU A 527 -7.17 -9.24 7.18
C LEU A 527 -6.77 -7.88 7.77
N LEU A 528 -6.80 -6.78 6.99
CA LEU A 528 -6.45 -5.44 7.47
C LEU A 528 -7.53 -4.77 8.35
N THR A 529 -8.68 -5.42 8.51
CA THR A 529 -9.87 -4.84 9.15
C THR A 529 -9.73 -4.68 10.66
N ALA A 530 -9.01 -5.57 11.36
CA ALA A 530 -8.99 -5.56 12.84
C ALA A 530 -8.25 -4.35 13.44
N GLN A 531 -7.08 -4.00 12.90
CA GLN A 531 -6.32 -2.82 13.38
C GLN A 531 -7.07 -1.52 13.11
N GLN A 532 -7.71 -1.42 11.93
CA GLN A 532 -8.50 -0.23 11.60
C GLN A 532 -9.79 -0.16 12.41
N PHE A 533 -10.44 -1.31 12.66
CA PHE A 533 -11.56 -1.41 13.57
C PHE A 533 -11.18 -0.97 14.99
N GLN A 534 -9.99 -1.32 15.48
CA GLN A 534 -9.51 -0.85 16.78
C GLN A 534 -9.36 0.68 16.82
N ARG A 535 -8.80 1.29 15.77
CA ARG A 535 -8.63 2.75 15.68
C ARG A 535 -9.97 3.49 15.59
N ALA A 536 -10.88 3.00 14.75
CA ALA A 536 -12.23 3.54 14.65
C ALA A 536 -13.03 3.33 15.95
N THR A 537 -12.81 2.22 16.67
CA THR A 537 -13.42 2.01 17.99
C THR A 537 -12.93 3.04 18.99
N ALA A 538 -11.65 3.41 18.99
CA ALA A 538 -11.14 4.48 19.84
C ALA A 538 -11.83 5.84 19.53
N LEU A 539 -12.10 6.12 18.24
CA LEU A 539 -12.86 7.31 17.82
C LEU A 539 -14.28 7.30 18.41
N VAL A 540 -14.99 6.18 18.27
CA VAL A 540 -16.37 6.06 18.77
C VAL A 540 -16.41 6.07 20.29
N CYS A 541 -15.41 5.52 20.98
CA CYS A 541 -15.24 5.67 22.42
C CYS A 541 -15.14 7.15 22.82
N ALA A 542 -14.28 7.93 22.14
CA ALA A 542 -14.15 9.36 22.41
C ALA A 542 -15.45 10.13 22.14
N ALA A 543 -16.15 9.83 21.03
CA ALA A 543 -17.42 10.44 20.68
C ALA A 543 -18.52 10.12 21.72
N GLU A 544 -18.61 8.88 22.21
CA GLU A 544 -19.59 8.50 23.23
C GLU A 544 -19.32 9.20 24.57
N LEU A 545 -18.06 9.35 24.98
CA LEU A 545 -17.73 10.12 26.18
C LEU A 545 -18.10 11.60 26.03
N ALA A 546 -17.78 12.21 24.88
CA ALA A 546 -18.16 13.60 24.60
C ALA A 546 -19.70 13.79 24.57
N ARG A 547 -20.44 12.82 24.03
CA ARG A 547 -21.91 12.81 24.02
C ARG A 547 -22.48 12.75 25.44
N ARG A 548 -21.96 11.87 26.29
CA ARG A 548 -22.46 11.68 27.67
C ARG A 548 -22.24 12.92 28.55
N GLU A 549 -21.18 13.67 28.30
CA GLU A 549 -20.92 14.92 29.01
C GLU A 549 -21.88 16.05 28.61
N ASP A 550 -22.38 16.05 27.36
CA ASP A 550 -23.34 17.02 26.85
C ASP A 550 -24.44 16.35 26.01
N GLU A 551 -25.28 15.58 26.70
CA GLU A 551 -26.39 14.88 26.06
C GLU A 551 -27.43 15.84 25.45
N SER A 552 -27.50 17.07 25.98
CA SER A 552 -28.43 18.10 25.51
C SER A 552 -28.13 18.55 24.07
N THR A 553 -26.85 18.62 23.71
CA THR A 553 -26.40 19.02 22.38
C THR A 553 -26.33 17.84 21.42
N TRP A 554 -25.83 16.68 21.88
CA TRP A 554 -25.47 15.54 21.02
C TRP A 554 -26.51 14.41 21.00
N GLY A 555 -27.53 14.51 21.86
CA GLY A 555 -28.66 13.58 21.94
C GLY A 555 -28.38 12.33 22.78
N ALA A 556 -29.46 11.62 23.10
CA ALA A 556 -29.45 10.48 24.02
C ALA A 556 -28.98 9.15 23.39
N GLU A 557 -29.12 8.98 22.07
CA GLU A 557 -28.74 7.74 21.38
C GLU A 557 -27.21 7.57 21.39
N PRO A 558 -26.65 6.47 21.94
CA PRO A 558 -25.20 6.26 22.00
C PRO A 558 -24.51 6.19 20.64
N PHE A 559 -23.26 6.64 20.58
CA PHE A 559 -22.41 6.37 19.43
C PHE A 559 -21.90 4.93 19.51
N ARG A 560 -22.12 4.14 18.45
CA ARG A 560 -21.67 2.73 18.33
C ARG A 560 -20.95 2.50 17.00
N ILE A 561 -20.09 1.48 16.97
CA ILE A 561 -19.40 1.00 15.77
C ILE A 561 -19.76 -0.46 15.48
N GLY A 562 -20.11 -0.76 14.23
CA GLY A 562 -20.40 -2.11 13.75
C GLY A 562 -19.28 -2.66 12.87
N LEU A 563 -18.94 -3.94 13.04
CA LEU A 563 -18.08 -4.69 12.13
C LEU A 563 -18.92 -5.66 11.28
N TRP A 564 -19.22 -5.28 10.05
CA TRP A 564 -20.09 -6.00 9.12
C TRP A 564 -19.27 -6.70 8.02
N VAL A 565 -18.70 -7.86 8.34
CA VAL A 565 -17.71 -8.57 7.51
C VAL A 565 -18.07 -10.04 7.30
N GLY A 566 -17.28 -10.78 6.51
CA GLY A 566 -17.54 -12.19 6.20
C GLY A 566 -17.70 -13.11 7.42
N THR A 567 -18.47 -14.19 7.26
CA THR A 567 -18.88 -15.12 8.35
C THR A 567 -17.72 -15.78 9.10
N ASP A 568 -16.57 -15.95 8.44
CA ASP A 568 -15.38 -16.53 9.08
C ASP A 568 -14.70 -15.57 10.07
N VAL A 569 -15.07 -14.29 10.03
CA VAL A 569 -14.50 -13.22 10.85
C VAL A 569 -15.46 -12.82 11.97
N SER A 570 -16.77 -12.68 11.70
CA SER A 570 -17.75 -12.25 12.69
C SER A 570 -19.07 -13.07 12.63
N PRO A 571 -19.72 -13.36 13.77
CA PRO A 571 -20.99 -14.09 13.80
C PRO A 571 -22.14 -13.35 13.11
N LYS A 572 -23.12 -14.09 12.59
CA LYS A 572 -24.34 -13.50 12.00
C LYS A 572 -25.45 -13.31 13.03
N ARG A 573 -25.62 -14.29 13.92
CA ARG A 573 -26.73 -14.36 14.87
C ARG A 573 -26.24 -14.44 16.31
N PHE A 574 -27.08 -14.02 17.24
CA PHE A 574 -26.77 -14.05 18.66
C PHE A 574 -26.45 -15.48 19.16
N GLU A 575 -27.19 -16.48 18.68
CA GLU A 575 -27.02 -17.89 19.08
C GLU A 575 -25.61 -18.41 18.76
N GLU A 576 -25.07 -18.06 17.58
CA GLU A 576 -23.71 -18.45 17.16
C GLU A 576 -22.67 -17.88 18.13
N ALA A 577 -22.81 -16.61 18.53
CA ALA A 577 -21.91 -15.97 19.48
C ALA A 577 -22.05 -16.54 20.91
N ASP A 578 -23.28 -16.80 21.35
CA ASP A 578 -23.55 -17.38 22.69
C ASP A 578 -22.99 -18.80 22.81
N GLU A 579 -23.09 -19.61 21.76
CA GLU A 579 -22.47 -20.94 21.71
C GLU A 579 -20.93 -20.87 21.74
N GLN A 580 -20.33 -19.93 21.01
CA GLN A 580 -18.87 -19.71 21.05
C GLN A 580 -18.43 -19.32 22.47
N LEU A 581 -19.15 -18.42 23.13
CA LEU A 581 -18.85 -17.98 24.50
C LEU A 581 -18.94 -19.13 25.50
N LYS A 582 -19.96 -19.98 25.41
CA LYS A 582 -20.10 -21.16 26.28
C LYS A 582 -18.91 -22.11 26.12
N LYS A 583 -18.54 -22.46 24.88
CA LYS A 583 -17.40 -23.36 24.60
C LYS A 583 -16.09 -22.85 25.17
N VAL A 584 -15.80 -21.56 25.00
CA VAL A 584 -14.58 -20.94 25.52
C VAL A 584 -14.59 -20.89 27.06
N ASN A 585 -15.73 -20.58 27.66
CA ASN A 585 -15.89 -20.58 29.12
C ASN A 585 -15.80 -22.00 29.73
N ASP A 586 -16.19 -23.03 28.99
CA ASP A 586 -16.06 -24.45 29.37
C ASP A 586 -14.63 -25.00 29.18
N GLY A 587 -13.67 -24.15 28.79
CA GLY A 587 -12.25 -24.51 28.68
C GLY A 587 -11.84 -25.13 27.35
N ALA A 588 -12.70 -25.11 26.32
CA ALA A 588 -12.31 -25.55 24.98
C ALA A 588 -11.43 -24.50 24.29
N SER A 589 -10.36 -24.95 23.61
CA SER A 589 -9.63 -24.10 22.66
C SER A 589 -10.50 -23.85 21.44
N HIS A 590 -11.20 -22.72 21.43
CA HIS A 590 -12.10 -22.33 20.36
C HIS A 590 -11.89 -20.85 20.00
N ARG A 591 -11.92 -20.54 18.70
CA ARG A 591 -11.74 -19.17 18.21
C ARG A 591 -12.97 -18.34 18.56
N LEU A 592 -12.79 -17.31 19.38
CA LEU A 592 -13.87 -16.40 19.78
C LEU A 592 -14.05 -15.28 18.74
N THR A 593 -14.75 -15.56 17.65
CA THR A 593 -14.94 -14.59 16.53
C THR A 593 -15.76 -13.37 16.91
N VAL A 594 -16.53 -13.40 18.01
CA VAL A 594 -17.22 -12.20 18.52
C VAL A 594 -16.25 -11.18 19.14
N LEU A 595 -15.06 -11.63 19.59
CA LEU A 595 -14.02 -10.79 20.20
C LEU A 595 -12.97 -10.41 19.16
N GLN A 596 -13.15 -9.25 18.53
CA GLN A 596 -12.24 -8.72 17.50
C GLN A 596 -11.15 -7.81 18.05
N ILE A 597 -11.14 -7.58 19.36
CA ILE A 597 -10.26 -6.64 20.04
C ILE A 597 -9.63 -7.33 21.24
N GLN A 598 -8.31 -7.55 21.21
CA GLN A 598 -7.57 -8.23 22.28
C GLN A 598 -7.13 -7.29 23.41
N ARG A 599 -7.05 -5.99 23.15
CA ARG A 599 -6.71 -4.96 24.15
C ARG A 599 -7.64 -3.77 24.00
N CYS A 600 -8.07 -3.23 25.13
CA CYS A 600 -8.98 -2.10 25.15
C CYS A 600 -8.41 -0.92 24.34
N PRO A 601 -9.14 -0.42 23.32
CA PRO A 601 -8.65 0.66 22.46
C PRO A 601 -8.55 1.99 23.20
N TRP A 602 -9.19 2.09 24.38
CA TRP A 602 -9.17 3.29 25.20
C TRP A 602 -7.96 3.36 26.14
N CYS A 603 -7.57 2.24 26.74
CA CYS A 603 -6.56 2.23 27.80
C CYS A 603 -5.46 1.17 27.64
N GLY A 604 -5.58 0.20 26.73
CA GLY A 604 -4.58 -0.84 26.49
C GLY A 604 -4.62 -2.06 27.43
N THR A 605 -5.56 -2.09 28.39
CA THR A 605 -5.77 -3.28 29.23
C THR A 605 -6.25 -4.46 28.37
N GLU A 606 -5.72 -5.65 28.63
CA GLU A 606 -6.12 -6.88 27.94
C GLU A 606 -7.61 -7.17 28.08
N ILE A 607 -8.19 -7.76 27.03
CA ILE A 607 -9.58 -8.20 26.98
C ILE A 607 -9.57 -9.69 26.66
N THR A 608 -10.18 -10.46 27.54
CA THR A 608 -10.32 -11.91 27.43
C THR A 608 -11.79 -12.30 27.31
N ALA A 609 -12.07 -13.59 27.12
CA ALA A 609 -13.44 -14.10 27.09
C ALA A 609 -14.26 -13.74 28.36
N ALA A 610 -13.60 -13.62 29.52
CA ALA A 610 -14.26 -13.23 30.78
C ALA A 610 -14.84 -11.81 30.76
N ASN A 611 -14.39 -10.97 29.82
CA ASN A 611 -14.86 -9.59 29.65
C ASN A 611 -15.98 -9.47 28.62
N VAL A 612 -16.39 -10.58 27.99
CA VAL A 612 -17.47 -10.64 27.00
C VAL A 612 -18.68 -11.32 27.63
N LYS A 613 -19.85 -10.67 27.52
CA LYS A 613 -21.10 -11.19 28.11
C LYS A 613 -22.23 -11.16 27.10
N GLY A 614 -22.78 -12.34 26.80
CA GLY A 614 -24.06 -12.46 26.11
C GLY A 614 -25.24 -12.15 27.02
N ASP A 615 -26.23 -11.43 26.50
CA ASP A 615 -27.53 -11.26 27.12
C ASP A 615 -28.61 -11.70 26.14
N ALA A 616 -29.18 -12.89 26.38
CA ALA A 616 -30.24 -13.46 25.56
C ALA A 616 -31.54 -12.64 25.60
N THR A 617 -31.77 -11.83 26.64
CA THR A 617 -33.02 -11.06 26.78
C THR A 617 -33.05 -9.87 25.83
N SER A 618 -31.94 -9.14 25.68
CA SER A 618 -31.80 -8.07 24.67
C SER A 618 -31.19 -8.57 23.35
N ARG A 619 -30.75 -9.83 23.32
CA ARG A 619 -29.99 -10.47 22.23
C ARG A 619 -28.73 -9.66 21.89
N ARG A 620 -28.03 -9.20 22.92
CA ARG A 620 -26.81 -8.36 22.82
C ARG A 620 -25.58 -9.12 23.27
N VAL A 621 -24.43 -8.84 22.67
CA VAL A 621 -23.14 -9.19 23.25
C VAL A 621 -22.42 -7.92 23.69
N PHE A 622 -22.08 -7.85 24.97
CA PHE A 622 -21.37 -6.72 25.56
C PHE A 622 -19.89 -7.05 25.75
N VAL A 623 -19.02 -6.18 25.25
CA VAL A 623 -17.57 -6.29 25.42
C VAL A 623 -17.11 -5.22 26.39
N HIS A 624 -16.56 -5.60 27.53
CA HIS A 624 -16.04 -4.66 28.52
C HIS A 624 -14.51 -4.61 28.47
N CYS A 625 -13.94 -3.47 28.85
CA CYS A 625 -12.51 -3.40 29.15
C CYS A 625 -12.17 -4.34 30.32
N GLY A 626 -11.04 -5.05 30.24
CA GLY A 626 -10.58 -5.96 31.30
C GLY A 626 -10.00 -5.30 32.56
N ASP A 627 -10.26 -4.01 32.78
CA ASP A 627 -9.82 -3.33 34.00
C ASP A 627 -10.83 -3.61 35.13
N GLU A 628 -10.48 -4.53 36.02
CA GLU A 628 -11.36 -5.02 37.10
C GLU A 628 -11.68 -3.96 38.16
N LEU A 629 -10.86 -2.91 38.26
CA LEU A 629 -10.99 -1.85 39.27
C LEU A 629 -11.89 -0.68 38.84
N GLY A 630 -12.56 -0.77 37.68
CA GLY A 630 -13.52 0.25 37.26
C GLY A 630 -12.92 1.62 36.90
N ARG A 631 -11.60 1.70 36.68
CA ARG A 631 -10.88 2.94 36.37
C ARG A 631 -11.03 3.33 34.91
N CYS A 632 -11.11 2.35 34.02
CA CYS A 632 -11.47 2.60 32.62
C CYS A 632 -12.97 2.92 32.51
N PRO A 633 -13.39 3.97 31.80
CA PRO A 633 -14.81 4.27 31.61
C PRO A 633 -15.61 3.11 30.98
N PHE A 634 -14.94 2.27 30.19
CA PHE A 634 -15.53 1.15 29.45
C PHE A 634 -15.38 -0.21 30.14
N SER A 635 -14.85 -0.27 31.38
CA SER A 635 -14.83 -1.52 32.13
C SER A 635 -16.12 -1.74 32.89
N LYS A 636 -16.30 -2.95 33.43
CA LYS A 636 -17.46 -3.29 34.24
C LYS A 636 -17.45 -2.44 35.53
N GLY A 637 -18.53 -1.69 35.77
CA GLY A 637 -18.60 -0.72 36.86
C GLY A 637 -17.98 0.65 36.54
N GLY A 638 -17.50 0.85 35.31
CA GLY A 638 -17.06 2.15 34.81
C GLY A 638 -18.21 3.08 34.43
N GLY A 639 -17.88 4.23 33.87
CA GLY A 639 -18.84 5.30 33.53
C GLY A 639 -19.74 5.03 32.33
N VAL A 640 -19.45 4.01 31.50
CA VAL A 640 -20.21 3.63 30.31
C VAL A 640 -20.85 2.25 30.52
N PRO A 641 -22.18 2.16 30.72
CA PRO A 641 -22.85 0.91 31.08
C PRO A 641 -22.77 -0.22 30.05
N GLU A 642 -22.74 0.10 28.74
CA GLU A 642 -22.64 -0.91 27.67
C GLU A 642 -21.21 -1.46 27.48
N GLY A 643 -20.23 -0.94 28.21
CA GLY A 643 -18.81 -1.22 27.94
C GLY A 643 -18.36 -0.57 26.64
N LEU A 644 -17.45 -1.23 25.92
CA LEU A 644 -16.98 -0.74 24.61
C LEU A 644 -18.17 -0.70 23.63
N PRO A 645 -18.33 0.40 22.86
CA PRO A 645 -19.49 0.62 22.01
C PRO A 645 -19.40 -0.14 20.67
N VAL A 646 -19.07 -1.43 20.73
CA VAL A 646 -18.82 -2.29 19.56
C VAL A 646 -19.98 -3.25 19.32
N LEU A 647 -20.31 -3.46 18.05
CA LEU A 647 -21.28 -4.46 17.58
C LEU A 647 -20.57 -5.36 16.56
N THR A 648 -20.40 -6.63 16.89
CA THR A 648 -19.68 -7.61 16.05
C THR A 648 -20.59 -8.71 15.51
N ILE A 649 -21.91 -8.57 15.68
CA ILE A 649 -22.91 -9.52 15.20
C ILE A 649 -23.81 -8.82 14.17
N ASP A 650 -23.98 -9.39 12.98
CA ASP A 650 -24.83 -8.80 11.92
C ASP A 650 -26.22 -8.43 12.45
N GLU A 651 -26.86 -9.34 13.20
CA GLU A 651 -28.17 -9.12 13.83
C GLU A 651 -28.19 -7.92 14.78
N GLU A 652 -27.12 -7.66 15.54
CA GLU A 652 -27.04 -6.46 16.39
C GLU A 652 -26.87 -5.20 15.55
N ILE A 653 -26.03 -5.26 14.52
CA ILE A 653 -25.74 -4.15 13.61
C ILE A 653 -27.02 -3.68 12.91
N TYR A 654 -27.83 -4.60 12.40
CA TYR A 654 -29.10 -4.27 11.74
C TYR A 654 -30.15 -3.67 12.71
N ARG A 655 -30.22 -4.18 13.95
CA ARG A 655 -31.21 -3.71 14.92
C ARG A 655 -30.84 -2.40 15.61
N LEU A 656 -29.55 -2.12 15.76
CA LEU A 656 -29.07 -0.97 16.52
C LEU A 656 -28.45 0.11 15.63
N THR A 657 -28.29 -0.16 14.33
CA THR A 657 -27.90 0.80 13.29
C THR A 657 -26.79 1.75 13.75
N PRO A 658 -25.59 1.23 14.06
CA PRO A 658 -24.51 1.99 14.67
C PRO A 658 -24.12 3.19 13.80
N ALA A 659 -23.71 4.30 14.43
CA ALA A 659 -23.33 5.52 13.73
C ALA A 659 -22.17 5.30 12.72
N PHE A 660 -21.30 4.33 12.99
CA PHE A 660 -20.18 3.93 12.14
C PHE A 660 -20.29 2.43 11.81
N VAL A 661 -20.36 2.06 10.54
CA VAL A 661 -20.18 0.67 10.09
C VAL A 661 -18.87 0.52 9.30
N ILE A 662 -18.07 -0.48 9.66
CA ILE A 662 -16.98 -0.99 8.83
C ILE A 662 -17.48 -2.24 8.11
N ALA A 663 -17.36 -2.26 6.79
CA ALA A 663 -17.80 -3.36 5.95
C ALA A 663 -16.71 -3.83 4.98
N THR A 664 -16.75 -5.10 4.59
CA THR A 664 -15.99 -5.60 3.45
C THR A 664 -16.88 -5.61 2.20
N VAL A 665 -16.30 -5.36 1.02
CA VAL A 665 -17.08 -5.20 -0.21
C VAL A 665 -17.85 -6.47 -0.59
N ASP A 666 -17.32 -7.65 -0.25
CA ASP A 666 -18.00 -8.94 -0.45
C ASP A 666 -19.32 -9.06 0.34
N LYS A 667 -19.46 -8.34 1.45
CA LYS A 667 -20.67 -8.35 2.27
C LYS A 667 -21.85 -7.67 1.57
N PHE A 668 -21.61 -6.75 0.64
CA PHE A 668 -22.67 -6.06 -0.11
C PHE A 668 -23.48 -6.99 -1.01
N ALA A 669 -22.90 -8.12 -1.44
CA ALA A 669 -23.65 -9.16 -2.14
C ALA A 669 -24.83 -9.70 -1.32
N ARG A 670 -24.79 -9.56 0.02
CA ARG A 670 -25.87 -10.00 0.89
C ARG A 670 -27.06 -9.05 0.91
N LEU A 671 -26.94 -7.80 0.44
CA LEU A 671 -28.06 -6.86 0.34
C LEU A 671 -29.23 -7.42 -0.48
N ALA A 672 -28.93 -8.26 -1.48
CA ALA A 672 -29.95 -8.92 -2.31
C ALA A 672 -30.67 -10.08 -1.60
N ARG A 673 -30.16 -10.57 -0.46
CA ARG A 673 -30.66 -11.78 0.22
C ARG A 673 -31.08 -11.53 1.68
N GLU A 674 -30.67 -10.42 2.29
CA GLU A 674 -30.97 -10.09 3.69
C GLU A 674 -31.77 -8.79 3.79
N GLY A 675 -33.10 -8.90 3.93
CA GLY A 675 -33.96 -7.73 4.10
C GLY A 675 -33.61 -6.88 5.32
N GLU A 676 -33.13 -7.51 6.41
CA GLU A 676 -32.72 -6.80 7.64
C GLU A 676 -31.63 -5.75 7.41
N ALA A 677 -30.77 -5.94 6.40
CA ALA A 677 -29.69 -5.01 6.06
C ALA A 677 -30.21 -3.65 5.55
N ALA A 678 -31.49 -3.56 5.15
CA ALA A 678 -32.12 -2.30 4.73
C ALA A 678 -32.10 -1.23 5.84
N SER A 679 -32.06 -1.67 7.11
CA SER A 679 -31.90 -0.79 8.28
C SER A 679 -30.64 0.07 8.24
N LEU A 680 -29.55 -0.41 7.62
CA LEU A 680 -28.29 0.33 7.47
C LEU A 680 -28.43 1.57 6.57
N PHE A 681 -29.43 1.57 5.69
CA PHE A 681 -29.77 2.69 4.80
C PHE A 681 -31.01 3.46 5.27
N GLY A 682 -31.37 3.22 6.53
CA GLY A 682 -32.44 3.89 7.25
C GLY A 682 -33.86 3.40 6.94
N PHE A 683 -34.02 2.35 6.13
CA PHE A 683 -35.32 1.73 5.88
C PHE A 683 -35.78 0.92 7.10
N VAL A 684 -36.42 1.61 8.03
CA VAL A 684 -37.02 1.07 9.26
C VAL A 684 -38.48 1.48 9.36
N SER A 685 -39.28 0.70 10.08
CA SER A 685 -40.71 0.99 10.29
C SER A 685 -41.21 0.72 11.71
N ARG A 686 -40.49 -0.11 12.47
CA ARG A 686 -40.84 -0.48 13.84
C ARG A 686 -39.58 -0.51 14.72
N ARG A 687 -39.70 -0.06 15.96
CA ARG A 687 -38.66 -0.15 16.99
C ARG A 687 -39.22 -0.78 18.26
N CYS A 688 -38.55 -1.80 18.75
CA CYS A 688 -38.79 -2.41 20.04
C CYS A 688 -37.90 -1.73 21.09
N GLY A 689 -38.49 -1.29 22.21
CA GLY A 689 -37.74 -0.71 23.32
C GLY A 689 -36.70 -1.64 23.97
N ARG A 690 -36.72 -2.94 23.64
CA ARG A 690 -35.75 -3.95 24.10
C ARG A 690 -34.78 -4.40 23.02
N HIS A 691 -35.28 -4.68 21.82
CA HIS A 691 -34.48 -5.29 20.75
C HIS A 691 -33.95 -4.30 19.72
N GLY A 692 -34.32 -3.00 19.75
CA GLY A 692 -33.95 -2.05 18.70
C GLY A 692 -34.92 -2.09 17.52
N TYR A 693 -34.47 -1.70 16.32
CA TYR A 693 -35.26 -1.76 15.09
C TYR A 693 -35.65 -3.20 14.76
N VAL A 694 -36.90 -3.39 14.32
CA VAL A 694 -37.45 -4.72 14.01
C VAL A 694 -37.90 -4.73 12.55
N HIS A 695 -37.09 -5.38 11.70
CA HIS A 695 -37.45 -5.64 10.31
C HIS A 695 -38.52 -6.75 10.23
N PRO A 696 -39.42 -6.76 9.23
CA PRO A 696 -40.39 -7.85 9.04
C PRO A 696 -39.78 -9.26 8.98
N ASP A 697 -38.59 -9.39 8.41
CA ASP A 697 -37.87 -10.67 8.32
C ASP A 697 -37.17 -11.07 9.63
N TYR A 698 -37.14 -10.19 10.64
CA TYR A 698 -36.49 -10.49 11.91
C TYR A 698 -37.39 -11.36 12.80
N THR A 699 -36.92 -12.57 13.09
CA THR A 699 -37.68 -13.56 13.88
C THR A 699 -37.46 -13.45 15.39
N GLY A 700 -36.45 -12.70 15.85
CA GLY A 700 -36.13 -12.57 17.28
C GLY A 700 -37.08 -11.68 18.09
N CYS A 701 -38.02 -10.97 17.44
CA CYS A 701 -39.04 -10.15 18.11
C CYS A 701 -40.36 -10.13 17.33
N THR A 702 -41.30 -11.00 17.72
CA THR A 702 -42.60 -11.19 17.04
C THR A 702 -43.81 -10.69 17.84
N VAL A 703 -43.59 -10.16 19.05
CA VAL A 703 -44.65 -9.72 19.97
C VAL A 703 -44.82 -8.20 19.97
N GLN A 704 -46.00 -7.72 20.36
CA GLN A 704 -46.26 -6.26 20.47
C GLN A 704 -45.66 -5.64 21.75
N SER A 705 -45.50 -6.42 22.81
CA SER A 705 -44.95 -5.97 24.08
C SER A 705 -44.24 -7.10 24.83
N HIS A 706 -43.20 -6.75 25.56
CA HIS A 706 -42.47 -7.62 26.46
C HIS A 706 -42.73 -7.20 27.92
N PRO A 707 -43.08 -8.14 28.82
CA PRO A 707 -43.11 -7.87 30.25
C PRO A 707 -41.69 -7.61 30.79
N ALA A 708 -41.59 -6.95 31.94
CA ALA A 708 -40.32 -6.82 32.66
C ALA A 708 -39.79 -8.22 33.01
N ASN A 709 -38.54 -8.51 32.65
CA ASN A 709 -37.93 -9.83 32.88
C ASN A 709 -36.41 -9.73 32.98
N HIS A 710 -35.78 -10.55 33.84
CA HIS A 710 -34.33 -10.66 34.01
C HIS A 710 -33.58 -9.32 34.14
N GLY A 711 -34.17 -8.35 34.84
CA GLY A 711 -33.59 -7.02 35.03
C GLY A 711 -33.84 -6.03 33.88
N HIS A 712 -34.52 -6.44 32.80
CA HIS A 712 -34.97 -5.54 31.74
C HIS A 712 -36.37 -5.00 32.05
N PRO A 713 -36.60 -3.69 31.84
CA PRO A 713 -37.92 -3.10 31.99
C PRO A 713 -38.90 -3.66 30.94
N ALA A 714 -40.20 -3.43 31.18
CA ALA A 714 -41.22 -3.69 30.17
C ALA A 714 -40.92 -2.85 28.91
N ALA A 715 -41.14 -3.43 27.73
CA ALA A 715 -40.84 -2.79 26.45
C ALA A 715 -41.98 -3.02 25.46
N THR A 716 -42.17 -2.10 24.54
CA THR A 716 -43.21 -2.16 23.51
C THR A 716 -42.60 -1.97 22.13
N VAL A 717 -43.27 -2.52 21.12
CA VAL A 717 -42.92 -2.30 19.72
C VAL A 717 -43.80 -1.16 19.21
N MET A 718 -43.15 -0.09 18.76
CA MET A 718 -43.81 1.11 18.27
C MET A 718 -43.46 1.36 16.80
N PRO A 719 -44.39 1.92 15.99
CA PRO A 719 -44.06 2.40 14.66
C PRO A 719 -43.08 3.59 14.77
N VAL A 720 -42.15 3.67 13.82
CA VAL A 720 -41.16 4.75 13.71
C VAL A 720 -41.02 5.20 12.26
N GLY A 721 -40.61 6.45 12.06
CA GLY A 721 -40.27 6.99 10.74
C GLY A 721 -38.91 6.49 10.24
N ARG A 722 -38.61 6.78 8.96
CA ARG A 722 -37.35 6.42 8.31
C ARG A 722 -36.17 7.13 8.98
N LEU A 723 -35.04 6.45 9.10
CA LEU A 723 -33.78 7.10 9.48
C LEU A 723 -33.15 7.74 8.24
N ARG A 724 -32.35 8.78 8.46
CA ARG A 724 -31.54 9.33 7.39
C ARG A 724 -30.53 8.26 6.94
N PRO A 725 -30.30 8.05 5.64
CA PRO A 725 -29.26 7.13 5.17
C PRO A 725 -27.83 7.65 5.49
N PRO A 726 -26.78 6.84 5.28
CA PRO A 726 -25.38 7.27 5.44
C PRO A 726 -25.05 8.56 4.68
N ASP A 727 -24.36 9.48 5.35
CA ASP A 727 -23.94 10.77 4.80
C ASP A 727 -22.54 10.74 4.20
N LEU A 728 -21.66 9.90 4.77
CA LEU A 728 -20.27 9.75 4.38
C LEU A 728 -19.95 8.28 4.10
N ILE A 729 -19.38 8.03 2.93
CA ILE A 729 -18.83 6.74 2.51
C ILE A 729 -17.31 6.89 2.43
N ILE A 730 -16.57 5.99 3.07
CA ILE A 730 -15.11 5.96 3.05
C ILE A 730 -14.65 4.67 2.36
N GLN A 731 -13.89 4.79 1.27
CA GLN A 731 -13.24 3.68 0.60
C GLN A 731 -11.74 3.71 0.88
N ASP A 732 -11.24 2.77 1.70
CA ASP A 732 -9.80 2.64 1.91
C ASP A 732 -9.18 1.69 0.88
N GLU A 733 -7.92 1.92 0.55
CA GLU A 733 -7.15 1.19 -0.46
C GLU A 733 -7.88 1.05 -1.82
N LEU A 734 -8.32 2.17 -2.39
CA LEU A 734 -9.05 2.21 -3.67
C LEU A 734 -8.32 1.46 -4.81
N HIS A 735 -6.99 1.46 -4.82
CA HIS A 735 -6.19 0.77 -5.84
C HIS A 735 -6.40 -0.75 -5.88
N LEU A 736 -6.97 -1.34 -4.82
CA LEU A 736 -7.31 -2.76 -4.78
C LEU A 736 -8.64 -3.08 -5.46
N ILE A 737 -9.41 -2.09 -5.90
CA ILE A 737 -10.70 -2.27 -6.61
C ILE A 737 -10.47 -2.04 -8.10
N THR A 738 -9.79 -2.98 -8.74
CA THR A 738 -9.45 -2.96 -10.18
C THR A 738 -9.86 -4.28 -10.85
N GLY A 739 -9.74 -4.36 -12.18
CA GLY A 739 -10.00 -5.57 -12.95
C GLY A 739 -11.42 -6.17 -12.76
N ALA A 740 -11.46 -7.49 -12.61
CA ALA A 740 -12.71 -8.25 -12.41
C ALA A 740 -13.43 -7.87 -11.11
N LEU A 741 -12.69 -7.68 -10.01
CA LEU A 741 -13.24 -7.26 -8.73
C LEU A 741 -13.92 -5.89 -8.86
N GLY A 742 -13.27 -4.93 -9.51
CA GLY A 742 -13.84 -3.60 -9.74
C GLY A 742 -15.14 -3.64 -10.54
N THR A 743 -15.22 -4.49 -11.57
CA THR A 743 -16.44 -4.67 -12.37
C THR A 743 -17.62 -5.16 -11.52
N ALA A 744 -17.40 -6.16 -10.66
CA ALA A 744 -18.44 -6.68 -9.77
C ALA A 744 -18.84 -5.66 -8.69
N VAL A 745 -17.86 -4.97 -8.11
CA VAL A 745 -18.08 -3.97 -7.06
C VAL A 745 -18.87 -2.77 -7.59
N GLY A 746 -18.61 -2.30 -8.81
CA GLY A 746 -19.34 -1.18 -9.42
C GLY A 746 -20.87 -1.36 -9.42
N LEU A 747 -21.37 -2.59 -9.60
CA LEU A 747 -22.80 -2.89 -9.51
C LEU A 747 -23.36 -2.69 -8.09
N PHE A 748 -22.62 -3.10 -7.06
CA PHE A 748 -23.00 -2.89 -5.67
C PHE A 748 -22.91 -1.40 -5.28
N GLU A 749 -21.98 -0.65 -5.86
CA GLU A 749 -21.85 0.78 -5.61
C GLU A 749 -23.06 1.57 -6.07
N VAL A 750 -23.59 1.26 -7.25
CA VAL A 750 -24.85 1.86 -7.73
C VAL A 750 -26.00 1.58 -6.77
N ALA A 751 -26.12 0.33 -6.28
CA ALA A 751 -27.15 -0.03 -5.32
C ALA A 751 -27.00 0.72 -3.99
N VAL A 752 -25.77 0.81 -3.44
CA VAL A 752 -25.51 1.53 -2.20
C VAL A 752 -25.77 3.03 -2.35
N GLU A 753 -25.29 3.67 -3.44
CA GLU A 753 -25.59 5.08 -3.69
C GLU A 753 -27.10 5.32 -3.77
N THR A 754 -27.83 4.44 -4.48
CA THR A 754 -29.30 4.55 -4.61
C THR A 754 -29.98 4.47 -3.24
N LEU A 755 -29.59 3.52 -2.41
CA LEU A 755 -30.13 3.35 -1.05
C LEU A 755 -29.77 4.53 -0.12
N CYS A 756 -28.64 5.19 -0.39
CA CYS A 756 -28.20 6.36 0.34
C CYS A 756 -28.81 7.68 -0.15
N SER A 757 -29.37 7.70 -1.36
CA SER A 757 -29.86 8.92 -2.00
C SER A 757 -31.31 9.23 -1.64
N TRP A 758 -31.65 10.52 -1.62
CA TRP A 758 -33.00 11.03 -1.37
C TRP A 758 -33.12 12.45 -1.95
N GLU A 759 -34.33 13.00 -2.00
CA GLU A 759 -34.58 14.35 -2.52
C GLU A 759 -35.18 15.25 -1.44
N THR A 760 -34.79 16.53 -1.45
CA THR A 760 -35.45 17.54 -0.62
C THR A 760 -36.87 17.81 -1.16
N PRO A 761 -37.77 18.40 -0.35
CA PRO A 761 -39.12 18.77 -0.81
C PRO A 761 -39.13 19.68 -2.06
N GLU A 762 -38.05 20.41 -2.31
CA GLU A 762 -37.84 21.26 -3.48
C GLU A 762 -37.29 20.52 -4.70
N GLY A 763 -37.13 19.19 -4.63
CA GLY A 763 -36.61 18.35 -5.71
C GLY A 763 -35.09 18.43 -5.89
N LYS A 764 -34.33 18.88 -4.88
CA LYS A 764 -32.87 18.84 -4.94
C LYS A 764 -32.36 17.45 -4.57
N PRO A 765 -31.45 16.84 -5.35
CA PRO A 765 -30.89 15.54 -5.01
C PRO A 765 -29.94 15.67 -3.81
N VAL A 766 -29.93 14.65 -2.98
CA VAL A 766 -28.97 14.43 -1.90
C VAL A 766 -28.34 13.06 -2.11
N LYS A 767 -27.01 13.03 -2.21
CA LYS A 767 -26.19 11.83 -2.33
C LYS A 767 -25.23 11.71 -1.15
N PRO A 768 -24.65 10.54 -0.86
CA PRO A 768 -23.55 10.44 0.09
C PRO A 768 -22.30 11.17 -0.45
N LEU A 769 -21.53 11.78 0.44
CA LEU A 769 -20.16 12.21 0.13
C LEU A 769 -19.27 10.96 0.11
N ILE A 770 -18.46 10.79 -0.94
CA ILE A 770 -17.54 9.66 -1.07
C ILE A 770 -16.12 10.18 -0.92
N VAL A 771 -15.42 9.65 0.07
CA VAL A 771 -13.99 9.86 0.30
C VAL A 771 -13.28 8.55 0.00
N ALA A 772 -12.24 8.59 -0.82
CA ALA A 772 -11.39 7.44 -1.08
C ALA A 772 -9.97 7.72 -0.57
N SER A 773 -9.23 6.69 -0.18
CA SER A 773 -7.81 6.79 0.12
C SER A 773 -6.99 5.74 -0.61
N THR A 774 -5.78 6.11 -1.01
CA THR A 774 -4.84 5.19 -1.62
C THR A 774 -3.39 5.63 -1.39
N ALA A 775 -2.45 4.68 -1.43
CA ALA A 775 -1.01 4.96 -1.43
C ALA A 775 -0.41 4.98 -2.84
N THR A 776 -1.10 4.39 -3.81
CA THR A 776 -0.71 4.28 -5.21
C THR A 776 -1.91 4.67 -6.07
N VAL A 777 -1.69 5.44 -7.12
CA VAL A 777 -2.77 5.90 -7.99
C VAL A 777 -2.29 5.87 -9.43
N ARG A 778 -3.07 5.21 -10.30
CA ARG A 778 -2.92 5.20 -11.75
C ARG A 778 -4.32 5.17 -12.34
N ASN A 779 -4.57 5.90 -13.43
CA ASN A 779 -5.87 5.96 -14.09
C ASN A 779 -7.03 6.29 -13.13
N ALA A 780 -6.78 7.08 -12.08
CA ALA A 780 -7.77 7.33 -11.01
C ALA A 780 -9.07 7.92 -11.55
N VAL A 781 -8.98 8.80 -12.55
CA VAL A 781 -10.14 9.43 -13.19
C VAL A 781 -11.06 8.36 -13.79
N GLU A 782 -10.49 7.42 -14.55
CA GLU A 782 -11.27 6.38 -15.20
C GLU A 782 -11.77 5.34 -14.19
N GLN A 783 -10.93 4.94 -13.24
CA GLN A 783 -11.31 4.00 -12.18
C GLN A 783 -12.51 4.54 -11.36
N VAL A 784 -12.45 5.80 -10.91
CA VAL A 784 -13.54 6.43 -10.14
C VAL A 784 -14.79 6.60 -11.00
N ARG A 785 -14.63 6.97 -12.27
CA ARG A 785 -15.77 7.12 -13.19
C ARG A 785 -16.49 5.78 -13.40
N GLN A 786 -15.75 4.70 -13.60
CA GLN A 786 -16.30 3.36 -13.80
C GLN A 786 -16.95 2.80 -12.53
N LEU A 787 -16.37 3.06 -11.35
CA LEU A 787 -16.90 2.55 -10.08
C LEU A 787 -18.10 3.34 -9.56
N TYR A 788 -18.04 4.68 -9.62
CA TYR A 788 -18.99 5.55 -8.93
C TYR A 788 -19.82 6.43 -9.87
N GLY A 789 -19.49 6.51 -11.17
CA GLY A 789 -20.15 7.44 -12.08
C GLY A 789 -19.90 8.92 -11.72
N ARG A 790 -18.82 9.22 -11.01
CA ARG A 790 -18.49 10.55 -10.48
C ARG A 790 -17.16 11.06 -11.03
N LYS A 791 -16.92 12.37 -10.88
CA LYS A 791 -15.58 12.95 -11.08
C LYS A 791 -14.68 12.61 -9.88
N VAL A 792 -13.37 12.74 -10.04
CA VAL A 792 -12.41 12.60 -8.94
C VAL A 792 -11.71 13.92 -8.68
N GLU A 793 -11.43 14.21 -7.40
CA GLU A 793 -10.47 15.23 -6.99
C GLU A 793 -9.35 14.54 -6.22
N ILE A 794 -8.09 14.70 -6.65
CA ILE A 794 -6.94 14.12 -5.96
C ILE A 794 -6.32 15.16 -5.03
N PHE A 795 -6.13 14.81 -3.77
CA PHE A 795 -5.47 15.66 -2.80
C PHE A 795 -4.35 14.93 -2.02
N PRO A 796 -3.19 15.58 -1.80
CA PRO A 796 -2.79 16.86 -2.37
C PRO A 796 -2.56 16.78 -3.90
N PRO A 797 -2.85 17.86 -4.64
CA PRO A 797 -2.55 17.92 -6.08
C PRO A 797 -1.06 17.71 -6.32
N GLN A 798 -0.74 16.86 -7.30
CA GLN A 798 0.62 16.68 -7.78
C GLN A 798 0.93 17.79 -8.78
N VAL A 799 1.88 18.66 -8.44
CA VAL A 799 2.15 19.89 -9.20
C VAL A 799 3.29 19.64 -10.20
N LEU A 800 4.46 20.28 -10.06
CA LEU A 800 5.56 20.16 -11.04
C LEU A 800 6.59 19.08 -10.68
N ASP A 801 6.60 18.61 -9.44
CA ASP A 801 7.59 17.67 -8.91
C ASP A 801 6.90 16.68 -7.98
N VAL A 802 7.08 15.39 -8.25
CA VAL A 802 6.56 14.31 -7.39
C VAL A 802 7.11 14.37 -5.97
N ALA A 803 8.28 14.98 -5.76
CA ALA A 803 8.95 15.05 -4.48
C ALA A 803 8.47 16.18 -3.55
N ASP A 804 7.72 17.18 -4.03
CA ASP A 804 7.19 18.30 -3.22
C ASP A 804 5.78 18.71 -3.63
N THR A 805 4.81 18.51 -2.73
CA THR A 805 3.40 18.91 -2.93
C THR A 805 2.98 20.06 -2.03
N PHE A 806 3.92 20.74 -1.35
CA PHE A 806 3.72 21.59 -0.17
C PHE A 806 3.24 20.82 1.07
N PHE A 807 2.28 19.92 0.90
CA PHE A 807 1.70 19.09 1.94
C PHE A 807 2.52 17.84 2.26
N SER A 808 3.46 17.48 1.38
CA SER A 808 4.41 16.39 1.57
C SER A 808 5.72 16.69 0.86
N ARG A 809 6.81 16.15 1.42
CA ARG A 809 8.13 16.17 0.80
C ARG A 809 8.84 14.84 0.96
N GLU A 810 9.54 14.42 -0.08
CA GLU A 810 10.50 13.34 0.05
C GLU A 810 11.71 13.76 0.89
N VAL A 811 12.23 12.82 1.67
CA VAL A 811 13.44 12.96 2.45
C VAL A 811 14.56 12.27 1.72
N GLU A 812 15.70 12.96 1.58
CA GLU A 812 16.91 12.39 0.99
C GLU A 812 17.29 11.10 1.74
N VAL A 813 17.51 10.03 0.97
CA VAL A 813 17.90 8.73 1.51
C VAL A 813 19.27 8.85 2.16
N SER A 814 19.37 8.49 3.43
CA SER A 814 20.62 8.49 4.19
C SER A 814 20.60 7.40 5.26
N GLN A 815 21.72 7.19 5.96
CA GLN A 815 21.75 6.26 7.11
C GLN A 815 20.79 6.69 8.23
N GLU A 816 20.58 8.00 8.42
CA GLU A 816 19.63 8.55 9.39
C GLU A 816 18.17 8.46 8.91
N ASN A 817 17.97 8.51 7.59
CA ASN A 817 16.65 8.45 6.94
C ASN A 817 16.64 7.35 5.87
N PRO A 818 16.72 6.06 6.27
CA PRO A 818 16.77 4.97 5.30
C PRO A 818 15.46 4.90 4.51
N GLY A 819 15.57 4.76 3.19
CA GLY A 819 14.42 4.54 2.32
C GLY A 819 13.91 3.10 2.40
N ARG A 820 12.84 2.78 1.67
CA ARG A 820 12.44 1.37 1.47
C ARG A 820 13.23 0.82 0.30
N ARG A 821 13.98 -0.26 0.56
CA ARG A 821 14.81 -0.92 -0.45
C ARG A 821 14.04 -2.06 -1.10
N TYR A 822 13.97 -2.04 -2.42
CA TYR A 822 13.41 -3.09 -3.26
C TYR A 822 14.55 -3.77 -4.01
N ILE A 823 14.47 -5.09 -4.14
CA ILE A 823 15.43 -5.91 -4.87
C ILE A 823 14.64 -6.74 -5.86
N GLY A 824 14.92 -6.57 -7.15
CA GLY A 824 14.39 -7.44 -8.19
C GLY A 824 15.25 -8.69 -8.33
N VAL A 825 14.65 -9.82 -8.74
CA VAL A 825 15.38 -11.06 -9.06
C VAL A 825 15.15 -11.38 -10.52
N SER A 826 16.14 -11.12 -11.37
CA SER A 826 16.08 -11.46 -12.80
C SER A 826 16.49 -12.92 -13.01
N ALA A 827 15.52 -13.85 -12.98
CA ALA A 827 15.77 -15.29 -13.09
C ALA A 827 15.20 -15.91 -14.40
N PRO A 828 15.69 -15.50 -15.58
CA PRO A 828 15.20 -16.05 -16.85
C PRO A 828 15.46 -17.56 -16.93
N GLY A 829 14.47 -18.30 -17.44
CA GLY A 829 14.55 -19.76 -17.57
C GLY A 829 14.31 -20.53 -16.28
N VAL A 830 13.96 -19.86 -15.18
CA VAL A 830 13.61 -20.47 -13.88
C VAL A 830 12.10 -20.40 -13.66
N ARG A 831 11.50 -21.48 -13.14
CA ARG A 831 10.09 -21.49 -12.74
C ARG A 831 9.87 -20.53 -11.57
N LEU A 832 8.81 -19.70 -11.64
CA LEU A 832 8.50 -18.72 -10.61
C LEU A 832 8.43 -19.34 -9.21
N SER A 833 7.70 -20.46 -9.05
CA SER A 833 7.60 -21.19 -7.78
C SER A 833 8.94 -21.65 -7.22
N SER A 834 9.89 -22.03 -8.09
CA SER A 834 11.24 -22.42 -7.66
C SER A 834 12.07 -21.22 -7.18
N ALA A 835 11.94 -20.09 -7.88
CA ALA A 835 12.57 -18.83 -7.47
C ALA A 835 12.00 -18.33 -6.13
N GLU A 836 10.67 -18.40 -5.94
CA GLU A 836 10.00 -18.03 -4.70
C GLU A 836 10.43 -18.90 -3.52
N ILE A 837 10.47 -20.23 -3.69
CA ILE A 837 10.93 -21.15 -2.65
C ILE A 837 12.36 -20.82 -2.24
N ARG A 838 13.27 -20.64 -3.21
CA ARG A 838 14.67 -20.30 -2.92
C ARG A 838 14.81 -18.95 -2.24
N LEU A 839 14.09 -17.93 -2.71
CA LEU A 839 14.11 -16.61 -2.10
C LEU A 839 13.60 -16.65 -0.66
N ALA A 840 12.47 -17.32 -0.41
CA ALA A 840 11.90 -17.47 0.93
C ALA A 840 12.82 -18.25 1.86
N GLU A 841 13.44 -19.34 1.39
CA GLU A 841 14.42 -20.12 2.14
C GLU A 841 15.60 -19.23 2.58
N VAL A 842 16.21 -18.49 1.64
CA VAL A 842 17.34 -17.60 1.93
C VAL A 842 16.94 -16.49 2.90
N LEU A 843 15.78 -15.85 2.69
CA LEU A 843 15.30 -14.78 3.57
C LEU A 843 15.07 -15.26 5.00
N LEU A 844 14.46 -16.44 5.19
CA LEU A 844 14.23 -17.02 6.52
C LEU A 844 15.54 -17.37 7.22
N LEU A 845 16.47 -18.01 6.52
CA LEU A 845 17.78 -18.38 7.07
C LEU A 845 18.65 -17.15 7.36
N ALA A 846 18.67 -16.18 6.45
CA ALA A 846 19.41 -14.93 6.62
C ALA A 846 18.82 -14.09 7.76
N GLY A 847 17.50 -13.99 7.84
CA GLY A 847 16.80 -13.35 8.96
C GLY A 847 17.18 -13.97 10.29
N GLN A 848 17.11 -15.30 10.41
CA GLN A 848 17.50 -16.00 11.65
C GLN A 848 18.97 -15.79 11.99
N LEU A 849 19.86 -15.86 11.00
CA LEU A 849 21.29 -15.58 11.20
C LEU A 849 21.51 -14.16 11.73
N LEU A 850 20.80 -13.17 11.20
CA LEU A 850 20.91 -11.78 11.64
C LEU A 850 20.34 -11.59 13.05
N LEU A 851 19.22 -12.23 13.37
CA LEU A 851 18.64 -12.24 14.72
C LEU A 851 19.62 -12.85 15.74
N ASP A 852 20.23 -13.99 15.43
CA ASP A 852 21.20 -14.63 16.32
C ASP A 852 22.45 -13.78 16.55
N ARG A 853 22.80 -12.89 15.61
CA ARG A 853 24.01 -12.05 15.66
C ARG A 853 23.78 -10.66 16.22
N THR A 854 22.61 -10.07 15.99
CA THR A 854 22.31 -8.65 16.29
C THR A 854 21.12 -8.48 17.25
N GLY A 855 20.37 -9.54 17.54
CA GLY A 855 19.23 -9.50 18.43
C GLY A 855 18.12 -8.58 17.92
N ILE A 856 17.65 -7.66 18.77
CA ILE A 856 16.45 -6.84 18.53
C ILE A 856 16.53 -5.98 17.26
N GLU A 857 17.74 -5.67 16.77
CA GLU A 857 17.94 -4.88 15.56
C GLU A 857 17.45 -5.59 14.29
N ALA A 858 17.42 -6.93 14.30
CA ALA A 858 16.93 -7.76 13.20
C ALA A 858 15.45 -8.15 13.32
N ASP A 859 14.79 -7.85 14.45
CA ASP A 859 13.37 -8.13 14.68
C ASP A 859 12.43 -7.62 13.55
N PRO A 860 12.64 -6.41 12.99
CA PRO A 860 11.83 -5.92 11.87
C PRO A 860 11.94 -6.74 10.56
N TYR A 861 12.97 -7.58 10.43
CA TYR A 861 13.19 -8.43 9.25
C TYR A 861 12.78 -9.90 9.52
N MET A 862 12.38 -10.22 10.75
CA MET A 862 11.89 -11.53 11.18
C MET A 862 10.37 -11.62 11.26
N THR A 863 9.69 -10.48 11.37
CA THR A 863 8.23 -10.33 11.51
C THR A 863 7.61 -9.81 10.23
#